data_AF-A0AAU4W5N0-F1
#
_entry.id   AF-A0AAU4W5N0-F1
#
_cell.length_a   1.000
_cell.length_b   1.000
_cell.length_c   1.000
_cell.angle_alpha   90.00
_cell.angle_beta   90.00
_cell.angle_gamma   90.00
#
_symmetry.space_group_name_H-M   'P 1'
#
loop_
_entity.id
_entity.type
_entity.pdbx_description
1 polymer ?
#
loop_
_entity_poly.entity_id
_entity_poly.type
_entity_poly.pdbx_seq_one_letter_code
_entity_poly.pdbx_strand_id
1 'polypeptide(L)'
;MSHHPKQVGRRRILQLLGLSGALTALPSIVGVDSAQALGSSAGSAGSASPPDETAATYHRVLLQHTHWSETQWDEARGYYTDKDFGFAVVLGHAVLLTHGTYDSGPAGIDRDILKARTLATIRHFAASNRLTGGTQWGRKLFFDTTFQSYFVLAARLLWDDLDSATRSNVDTIVREQAAYTTKLGTGDDPDSGDWTPNGLQGGYVGDTKLEEMGLYAQTLAPALAWAPDDARRPDWESAYGAWSRNEAGLPPADLANPALVDGVAVSRNTARNLYDTFIVENHGSFGPHYQEELWRTSGRNAAHFLAAGQPLPQVLTAQPNALPLWRTLLGVMSDAGEPLMPMVNDREHLYGRDVIPLAFLAQVAGDRAAARAEQALAERLEAYQKYPPEYRLAKFSGEPKYEPEARAEVAISYLLHVWAAANGHQVRPLSEDALFAQASGVADFGTGPGLVSHQTRAAWAGAVSKAGFVKFAWQPGHDDWLFKLSGGTPMFLPATTGKVGQRTVRLYTSQRDGFDGSATVLRLDTGYAGFTTLPTGGVVYATSGTSAGEGHLEVHNLTMPGMAGLDGARSYRFEEGEVSVRAQDAGTATTAAARVDDVGFSRATVRHIRMLGVRPDPTYGYSLYAFEVRDGADGSDLARGRTATTSSYDPGKGPELAFDGDLATRWAVAKSERPRADSWLAVDLGAAHEVDRVTLRWEAAAGRAYLVQGSTDGEHWEDLAAWPVPEVSSRGGWLDVDGRAGLVVRGSDHPIAVYGDTILAADGPAAPVVVEGYPGVSAKTLRALARKASPTTGNKAIQVAFTEEHLSLFNLSGDAVTTTVDVPQSGAGRVVFQGDQTLTDSGTSYQAELLSAEALLLPPRFTVTPVSGVGRLPTGLRVQITDGATVRLSGAACRVRVEGQHRSEVAVVSHGRETTVRLHGATPFPLDDLALGRTVFPTSPLPAGMSDPAAAVDGDPATAWRPGPDGRMVVDLGARLQVGSVEVDWTVASAPALAVEVSDDGVDYRSAGRVDGRGRDRELTLDTSARYVAVQVDGRMSADTRITRLSVRR
;
A
#
# COMPACT_ATOMS: atom_id res chain seq x y z
N MET A 1 4.58 27.12 -66.41
CA MET A 1 3.99 25.79 -66.69
C MET A 1 4.66 24.79 -65.79
N SER A 2 3.84 23.94 -65.16
CA SER A 2 4.10 22.62 -64.61
C SER A 2 5.49 22.04 -64.84
N HIS A 3 6.06 21.40 -63.81
CA HIS A 3 6.31 19.96 -63.84
C HIS A 3 6.72 19.46 -62.45
N HIS A 4 6.02 18.41 -61.99
CA HIS A 4 6.43 17.55 -60.89
C HIS A 4 7.85 16.98 -61.10
N PRO A 5 8.47 16.51 -60.02
CA PRO A 5 8.87 15.11 -60.06
C PRO A 5 8.47 14.29 -58.83
N LYS A 6 8.32 13.00 -59.10
CA LYS A 6 8.05 11.88 -58.21
C LYS A 6 9.36 11.30 -57.64
N GLN A 7 9.25 10.78 -56.41
CA GLN A 7 9.83 9.52 -55.87
C GLN A 7 11.37 9.38 -55.82
N VAL A 8 12.04 8.68 -54.88
CA VAL A 8 11.75 7.79 -53.74
C VAL A 8 13.09 7.62 -52.97
N GLY A 9 13.07 7.24 -51.68
CA GLY A 9 14.17 6.41 -51.15
C GLY A 9 14.46 6.48 -49.65
N ARG A 10 13.97 5.49 -48.88
CA ARG A 10 14.38 5.17 -47.50
C ARG A 10 15.65 4.29 -47.50
N ARG A 11 16.75 4.75 -46.88
CA ARG A 11 17.60 4.05 -45.86
C ARG A 11 19.06 4.55 -45.85
N ARG A 12 19.48 5.01 -44.64
CA ARG A 12 20.85 5.20 -44.08
C ARG A 12 21.69 6.29 -44.77
N ILE A 13 22.19 7.32 -44.08
CA ILE A 13 23.26 7.29 -43.06
C ILE A 13 23.09 8.42 -42.01
N LEU A 14 23.59 8.11 -40.82
CA LEU A 14 23.59 8.77 -39.52
C LEU A 14 24.53 10.00 -39.36
N GLN A 15 24.32 10.71 -38.24
CA GLN A 15 25.29 11.47 -37.41
C GLN A 15 25.63 12.93 -37.76
N LEU A 16 25.11 13.90 -36.99
CA LEU A 16 25.79 14.59 -35.86
C LEU A 16 25.12 15.94 -35.52
N LEU A 17 25.11 16.25 -34.21
CA LEU A 17 24.71 17.50 -33.53
C LEU A 17 23.18 17.69 -33.37
N GLY A 18 22.59 17.83 -32.18
CA GLY A 18 23.13 18.00 -30.84
C GLY A 18 22.20 18.95 -30.05
N LEU A 19 21.64 18.44 -28.94
CA LEU A 19 21.24 19.14 -27.71
C LEU A 19 20.45 20.46 -27.82
N SER A 20 19.18 20.42 -27.35
CA SER A 20 18.55 21.36 -26.39
C SER A 20 17.03 21.38 -26.61
N GLY A 21 16.26 20.92 -25.62
CA GLY A 21 14.80 20.99 -25.68
C GLY A 21 14.11 20.00 -24.75
N ALA A 22 14.41 20.08 -23.45
CA ALA A 22 13.57 19.46 -22.43
C ALA A 22 12.21 20.17 -22.48
N LEU A 23 11.24 19.56 -23.14
CA LEU A 23 9.84 19.98 -23.11
C LEU A 23 9.28 19.64 -21.73
N THR A 24 8.99 20.70 -20.99
CA THR A 24 8.12 20.71 -19.81
C THR A 24 6.82 19.97 -20.12
N ALA A 25 6.66 18.78 -19.55
CA ALA A 25 5.37 18.13 -19.45
C ALA A 25 4.54 18.91 -18.42
N LEU A 26 3.72 19.83 -18.91
CA LEU A 26 2.64 20.45 -18.13
C LEU A 26 1.62 19.35 -17.80
N PRO A 27 1.27 19.08 -16.52
CA PRO A 27 0.08 18.32 -16.24
C PRO A 27 -1.10 19.18 -16.65
N SER A 28 -1.78 18.82 -17.75
CA SER A 28 -3.08 19.41 -18.04
C SER A 28 -4.04 18.93 -16.97
N ILE A 29 -4.35 19.82 -16.02
CA ILE A 29 -5.50 19.69 -15.12
C ILE A 29 -6.74 19.78 -16.01
N VAL A 30 -7.20 18.63 -16.48
CA VAL A 30 -8.50 18.52 -17.13
C VAL A 30 -9.51 18.53 -15.99
N GLY A 31 -10.22 19.66 -15.85
CA GLY A 31 -11.47 19.65 -15.11
C GLY A 31 -12.33 18.51 -15.66
N VAL A 32 -12.85 17.68 -14.77
CA VAL A 32 -13.80 16.63 -15.11
C VAL A 32 -15.06 17.32 -15.63
N ASP A 33 -15.06 17.72 -16.90
CA ASP A 33 -16.28 17.95 -17.64
C ASP A 33 -17.00 16.61 -17.66
N SER A 34 -18.17 16.60 -17.03
CA SER A 34 -19.11 15.50 -16.86
C SER A 34 -18.91 14.38 -17.88
N ALA A 35 -18.60 13.19 -17.38
CA ALA A 35 -18.54 11.96 -18.16
C ALA A 35 -19.73 11.89 -19.13
N GLN A 36 -19.47 11.74 -20.43
CA GLN A 36 -20.47 11.16 -21.31
C GLN A 36 -20.59 9.70 -20.90
N ALA A 37 -21.42 9.45 -19.89
CA ALA A 37 -21.81 8.10 -19.50
C ALA A 37 -22.33 7.37 -20.73
N LEU A 38 -21.98 6.08 -20.85
CA LEU A 38 -22.35 5.19 -21.95
C LEU A 38 -23.86 5.33 -22.25
N GLY A 39 -24.18 6.08 -23.30
CA GLY A 39 -25.54 6.42 -23.71
C GLY A 39 -26.10 5.38 -24.67
N SER A 40 -27.34 4.96 -24.40
CA SER A 40 -28.09 3.89 -25.07
C SER A 40 -27.82 3.72 -26.58
N SER A 41 -27.23 2.59 -26.97
CA SER A 41 -27.50 1.96 -28.27
C SER A 41 -27.62 0.45 -28.12
N ALA A 42 -28.84 -0.06 -28.29
CA ALA A 42 -29.11 -1.48 -28.43
C ALA A 42 -28.86 -1.88 -29.89
N GLY A 43 -27.94 -2.83 -30.13
CA GLY A 43 -27.62 -3.30 -31.46
C GLY A 43 -26.84 -4.62 -31.48
N SER A 44 -27.60 -5.71 -31.62
CA SER A 44 -27.23 -7.06 -32.07
C SER A 44 -25.96 -7.73 -31.50
N ALA A 45 -26.20 -8.79 -30.73
CA ALA A 45 -25.27 -9.89 -30.49
C ALA A 45 -24.67 -10.42 -31.81
N GLY A 46 -23.35 -10.35 -31.91
CA GLY A 46 -22.59 -10.94 -33.00
C GLY A 46 -21.12 -11.07 -32.61
N SER A 47 -20.72 -12.27 -32.20
CA SER A 47 -19.37 -12.87 -32.27
C SER A 47 -18.16 -11.91 -32.33
N ALA A 48 -18.08 -10.91 -31.45
CA ALA A 48 -16.94 -10.01 -31.43
C ALA A 48 -15.83 -10.65 -30.60
N SER A 49 -14.63 -10.74 -31.18
CA SER A 49 -13.41 -10.95 -30.43
C SER A 49 -13.31 -9.91 -29.30
N PRO A 50 -12.60 -10.21 -28.19
CA PRO A 50 -12.40 -9.26 -27.10
C PRO A 50 -11.94 -7.88 -27.63
N PRO A 51 -12.48 -6.77 -27.09
CA PRO A 51 -12.25 -5.43 -27.65
C PRO A 51 -10.81 -4.91 -27.48
N ASP A 52 -10.07 -5.44 -26.50
CA ASP A 52 -8.68 -5.13 -26.19
C ASP A 52 -8.00 -6.30 -25.46
N GLU A 53 -6.70 -6.16 -25.16
CA GLU A 53 -5.89 -7.23 -24.56
C GLU A 53 -6.27 -7.51 -23.08
N THR A 54 -6.72 -6.51 -22.33
CA THR A 54 -7.18 -6.70 -20.95
C THR A 54 -8.42 -7.60 -20.95
N ALA A 55 -9.42 -7.26 -21.77
CA ALA A 55 -10.59 -8.09 -21.97
C ALA A 55 -10.24 -9.47 -22.56
N ALA A 56 -9.25 -9.57 -23.46
CA ALA A 56 -8.79 -10.85 -23.98
C ALA A 56 -8.20 -11.74 -22.88
N THR A 57 -7.45 -11.14 -21.94
CA THR A 57 -6.90 -11.83 -20.78
C THR A 57 -8.00 -12.33 -19.86
N TYR A 58 -8.98 -11.49 -19.50
CA TYR A 58 -10.15 -11.92 -18.71
C TYR A 58 -10.90 -13.09 -19.35
N HIS A 59 -11.11 -13.06 -20.67
CA HIS A 59 -11.75 -14.15 -21.38
C HIS A 59 -10.94 -15.47 -21.30
N ARG A 60 -9.61 -15.42 -21.49
CA ARG A 60 -8.73 -16.60 -21.34
C ARG A 60 -8.72 -17.14 -19.92
N VAL A 61 -8.66 -16.25 -18.93
CA VAL A 61 -8.72 -16.56 -17.50
C VAL A 61 -10.05 -17.24 -17.14
N LEU A 62 -11.18 -16.78 -17.68
CA LEU A 62 -12.48 -17.41 -17.50
C LEU A 62 -12.55 -18.81 -18.11
N LEU A 63 -12.00 -18.99 -19.32
CA LEU A 63 -11.89 -20.30 -19.96
C LEU A 63 -11.11 -21.26 -19.05
N GLN A 64 -9.88 -20.92 -18.66
CA GLN A 64 -9.01 -21.75 -17.82
C GLN A 64 -9.63 -22.06 -16.44
N HIS A 65 -10.28 -21.08 -15.81
CA HIS A 65 -10.96 -21.28 -14.53
C HIS A 65 -12.18 -22.24 -14.63
N THR A 66 -12.61 -22.60 -15.83
CA THR A 66 -13.70 -23.58 -16.02
C THR A 66 -13.32 -24.93 -15.43
N HIS A 67 -12.04 -25.32 -15.48
CA HIS A 67 -11.51 -26.51 -14.80
C HIS A 67 -11.86 -26.53 -13.31
N TRP A 68 -11.70 -25.41 -12.60
CA TRP A 68 -12.12 -25.32 -11.21
C TRP A 68 -13.65 -25.28 -11.09
N SER A 69 -14.36 -24.48 -11.90
CA SER A 69 -15.81 -24.36 -11.77
C SER A 69 -16.56 -25.68 -12.00
N GLU A 70 -16.03 -26.57 -12.86
CA GLU A 70 -16.61 -27.89 -13.08
C GLU A 70 -16.42 -28.84 -11.89
N THR A 71 -15.47 -28.57 -10.99
CA THR A 71 -15.39 -29.30 -9.70
C THR A 71 -16.58 -29.00 -8.80
N GLN A 72 -17.34 -27.94 -9.07
CA GLN A 72 -18.55 -27.57 -8.34
C GLN A 72 -19.80 -28.29 -8.89
N TRP A 73 -19.70 -29.01 -10.02
CA TRP A 73 -20.83 -29.75 -10.57
C TRP A 73 -21.10 -31.02 -9.75
N ASP A 74 -22.33 -31.18 -9.26
CA ASP A 74 -22.76 -32.42 -8.60
C ASP A 74 -23.57 -33.27 -9.58
N GLU A 75 -22.96 -34.36 -10.06
CA GLU A 75 -23.59 -35.28 -11.02
C GLU A 75 -24.88 -35.93 -10.48
N ALA A 76 -24.99 -36.15 -9.16
CA ALA A 76 -26.18 -36.78 -8.57
C ALA A 76 -27.34 -35.79 -8.48
N ARG A 77 -27.04 -34.52 -8.24
CA ARG A 77 -28.05 -33.44 -8.14
C ARG A 77 -28.42 -32.84 -9.51
N GLY A 78 -27.50 -32.86 -10.47
CA GLY A 78 -27.70 -32.28 -11.79
C GLY A 78 -27.65 -30.75 -11.80
N TYR A 79 -26.92 -30.14 -10.87
CA TYR A 79 -26.66 -28.70 -10.79
C TYR A 79 -25.35 -28.41 -10.04
N TYR A 80 -24.77 -27.22 -10.24
CA TYR A 80 -23.61 -26.76 -9.46
C TYR A 80 -23.98 -26.51 -7.99
N THR A 81 -23.12 -26.91 -7.05
CA THR A 81 -23.49 -26.95 -5.62
C THR A 81 -23.79 -25.59 -5.00
N ASP A 82 -24.57 -25.58 -3.93
CA ASP A 82 -24.85 -24.42 -3.09
C ASP A 82 -23.80 -24.19 -1.99
N LYS A 83 -22.87 -25.12 -1.80
CA LYS A 83 -21.74 -24.95 -0.89
C LYS A 83 -20.91 -23.76 -1.37
N ASP A 84 -20.65 -22.83 -0.45
CA ASP A 84 -19.87 -21.61 -0.73
C ASP A 84 -20.37 -20.84 -1.97
N PHE A 85 -21.68 -20.91 -2.25
CA PHE A 85 -22.31 -20.32 -3.43
C PHE A 85 -21.73 -20.80 -4.77
N GLY A 86 -21.28 -22.06 -4.84
CA GLY A 86 -20.72 -22.68 -6.05
C GLY A 86 -21.60 -22.54 -7.29
N PHE A 87 -22.92 -22.39 -7.15
CA PHE A 87 -23.86 -22.17 -8.25
C PHE A 87 -23.67 -20.81 -8.95
N ALA A 88 -23.03 -19.83 -8.33
CA ALA A 88 -22.84 -18.49 -8.91
C ALA A 88 -21.80 -18.47 -10.06
N VAL A 89 -21.07 -19.57 -10.28
CA VAL A 89 -20.16 -19.73 -11.43
C VAL A 89 -20.83 -19.53 -12.79
N VAL A 90 -22.17 -19.63 -12.83
CA VAL A 90 -23.01 -19.47 -14.02
C VAL A 90 -22.85 -18.12 -14.70
N LEU A 91 -22.45 -17.04 -14.02
CA LEU A 91 -22.20 -15.76 -14.70
C LEU A 91 -20.98 -15.84 -15.63
N GLY A 92 -19.87 -16.40 -15.14
CA GLY A 92 -18.70 -16.64 -15.97
C GLY A 92 -19.00 -17.58 -17.14
N HIS A 93 -19.83 -18.61 -16.92
CA HIS A 93 -20.30 -19.49 -18.00
C HIS A 93 -21.17 -18.75 -19.02
N ALA A 94 -22.14 -17.95 -18.55
CA ALA A 94 -23.01 -17.17 -19.41
C ALA A 94 -22.20 -16.24 -20.32
N VAL A 95 -21.19 -15.55 -19.79
CA VAL A 95 -20.27 -14.72 -20.60
C VAL A 95 -19.56 -15.56 -21.67
N LEU A 96 -18.94 -16.68 -21.31
CA LEU A 96 -18.26 -17.56 -22.29
C LEU A 96 -19.20 -18.16 -23.35
N LEU A 97 -20.48 -18.36 -23.01
CA LEU A 97 -21.47 -18.94 -23.92
C LEU A 97 -22.07 -17.92 -24.89
N THR A 98 -22.04 -16.64 -24.54
CA THR A 98 -22.72 -15.54 -25.25
C THR A 98 -21.76 -14.52 -25.88
N HIS A 99 -20.53 -14.41 -25.40
CA HIS A 99 -19.53 -13.45 -25.83
C HIS A 99 -18.19 -14.12 -26.13
N GLY A 100 -17.39 -13.49 -26.99
CA GLY A 100 -16.08 -14.01 -27.39
C GLY A 100 -16.18 -15.30 -28.21
N THR A 101 -15.04 -15.99 -28.37
CA THR A 101 -14.97 -17.30 -29.02
C THR A 101 -14.73 -18.37 -27.97
N TYR A 102 -15.70 -19.27 -27.78
CA TYR A 102 -15.57 -20.40 -26.87
C TYR A 102 -14.53 -21.40 -27.39
N ASP A 103 -13.63 -21.85 -26.52
CA ASP A 103 -12.63 -22.87 -26.82
C ASP A 103 -12.67 -23.99 -25.76
N SER A 104 -13.05 -25.21 -26.18
CA SER A 104 -13.16 -26.37 -25.30
C SER A 104 -11.82 -26.91 -24.82
N GLY A 105 -10.72 -26.58 -25.49
CA GLY A 105 -9.38 -27.02 -25.09
C GLY A 105 -8.97 -26.42 -23.74
N PRO A 106 -8.80 -25.09 -23.64
CA PRO A 106 -8.51 -24.40 -22.38
C PRO A 106 -9.64 -24.47 -21.34
N ALA A 107 -10.90 -24.66 -21.76
CA ALA A 107 -12.02 -24.79 -20.83
C ALA A 107 -12.13 -26.17 -20.17
N GLY A 108 -11.55 -27.21 -20.79
CA GLY A 108 -11.61 -28.58 -20.29
C GLY A 108 -13.00 -29.24 -20.39
N ILE A 109 -13.95 -28.61 -21.08
CA ILE A 109 -15.33 -29.10 -21.23
C ILE A 109 -15.91 -28.69 -22.59
N ASP A 110 -16.83 -29.49 -23.12
CA ASP A 110 -17.58 -29.17 -24.33
C ASP A 110 -18.60 -28.03 -24.10
N ARG A 111 -18.78 -27.19 -25.12
CA ARG A 111 -19.65 -26.00 -25.06
C ARG A 111 -21.10 -26.36 -24.74
N ASP A 112 -21.65 -27.38 -25.38
CA ASP A 112 -23.05 -27.74 -25.26
C ASP A 112 -23.32 -28.43 -23.91
N ILE A 113 -22.35 -29.20 -23.41
CA ILE A 113 -22.39 -29.75 -22.05
C ILE A 113 -22.39 -28.60 -21.02
N LEU A 114 -21.46 -27.65 -21.14
CA LEU A 114 -21.39 -26.50 -20.24
C LEU A 114 -22.70 -25.71 -20.26
N LYS A 115 -23.25 -25.45 -21.45
CA LYS A 115 -24.54 -24.77 -21.62
C LYS A 115 -25.67 -25.52 -20.92
N ALA A 116 -25.77 -26.84 -21.10
CA ALA A 116 -26.80 -27.65 -20.47
C ALA A 116 -26.72 -27.61 -18.93
N ARG A 117 -25.51 -27.75 -18.36
CA ARG A 117 -25.25 -27.67 -16.91
C ARG A 117 -25.58 -26.29 -16.32
N THR A 118 -25.21 -25.24 -17.04
CA THR A 118 -25.49 -23.84 -16.67
C THR A 118 -27.00 -23.59 -16.61
N LEU A 119 -27.74 -23.98 -17.66
CA LEU A 119 -29.20 -23.79 -17.71
C LEU A 119 -29.94 -24.63 -16.66
N ALA A 120 -29.49 -25.86 -16.41
CA ALA A 120 -30.05 -26.71 -15.34
C ALA A 120 -29.89 -26.06 -13.95
N THR A 121 -28.70 -25.50 -13.69
CA THR A 121 -28.42 -24.78 -12.45
C THR A 121 -29.28 -23.52 -12.32
N ILE A 122 -29.39 -22.70 -13.38
CA ILE A 122 -30.26 -21.51 -13.37
C ILE A 122 -31.72 -21.89 -13.07
N ARG A 123 -32.24 -22.94 -13.73
CA ARG A 123 -33.61 -23.42 -13.48
C ARG A 123 -33.82 -23.81 -12.01
N HIS A 124 -32.90 -24.60 -11.44
CA HIS A 124 -32.99 -25.07 -10.06
C HIS A 124 -32.94 -23.91 -9.05
N PHE A 125 -31.94 -23.03 -9.16
CA PHE A 125 -31.75 -21.94 -8.21
C PHE A 125 -32.79 -20.81 -8.36
N ALA A 126 -33.37 -20.61 -9.55
CA ALA A 126 -34.51 -19.71 -9.69
C ALA A 126 -35.75 -20.22 -8.94
N ALA A 127 -36.02 -21.53 -9.00
CA ALA A 127 -37.17 -22.15 -8.35
C ALA A 127 -36.99 -22.38 -6.84
N SER A 128 -35.76 -22.55 -6.37
CA SER A 128 -35.46 -22.83 -4.95
C SER A 128 -35.18 -21.58 -4.11
N ASN A 129 -35.17 -20.39 -4.72
CA ASN A 129 -35.00 -19.11 -4.03
C ASN A 129 -36.19 -18.82 -3.10
N ARG A 130 -35.93 -18.25 -1.92
CA ARG A 130 -36.96 -17.95 -0.91
C ARG A 130 -38.00 -16.93 -1.37
N LEU A 131 -37.63 -16.03 -2.30
CA LEU A 131 -38.53 -15.03 -2.86
C LEU A 131 -39.54 -15.62 -3.86
N THR A 132 -39.26 -16.81 -4.41
CA THR A 132 -40.14 -17.52 -5.35
C THR A 132 -40.92 -18.65 -4.68
N GLY A 133 -40.88 -18.73 -3.34
CA GLY A 133 -41.54 -19.77 -2.54
C GLY A 133 -40.66 -20.99 -2.25
N GLY A 134 -39.39 -20.97 -2.67
CA GLY A 134 -38.39 -21.96 -2.29
C GLY A 134 -37.87 -21.79 -0.85
N THR A 135 -36.87 -22.59 -0.47
CA THR A 135 -36.33 -22.60 0.90
C THR A 135 -34.80 -22.58 0.96
N GLN A 136 -34.13 -22.72 -0.18
CA GLN A 136 -32.69 -23.03 -0.22
C GLN A 136 -31.82 -21.79 0.00
N TRP A 137 -32.08 -20.69 -0.70
CA TRP A 137 -31.22 -19.50 -0.73
C TRP A 137 -32.00 -18.20 -1.03
N GLY A 138 -31.37 -17.04 -0.89
CA GLY A 138 -31.91 -15.73 -1.28
C GLY A 138 -32.67 -15.02 -0.16
N ARG A 139 -33.20 -13.81 -0.48
CA ARG A 139 -33.85 -12.84 0.43
C ARG A 139 -32.89 -12.13 1.40
N LYS A 140 -32.00 -12.86 2.07
CA LYS A 140 -31.01 -12.33 3.03
C LYS A 140 -30.09 -11.31 2.34
N LEU A 141 -29.75 -10.20 3.01
CA LEU A 141 -28.87 -9.18 2.41
C LEU A 141 -27.42 -9.64 2.40
N PHE A 142 -26.86 -9.96 3.58
CA PHE A 142 -25.47 -10.37 3.71
C PHE A 142 -25.15 -11.66 2.94
N PHE A 143 -24.16 -11.58 2.04
CA PHE A 143 -23.75 -12.58 1.03
C PHE A 143 -24.79 -12.90 -0.04
N ASP A 144 -25.99 -13.32 0.33
CA ASP A 144 -27.00 -13.85 -0.60
C ASP A 144 -27.31 -12.90 -1.76
N THR A 145 -27.43 -11.59 -1.48
CA THR A 145 -27.76 -10.60 -2.53
C THR A 145 -26.65 -10.33 -3.53
N THR A 146 -25.38 -10.46 -3.13
CA THR A 146 -24.23 -10.38 -4.05
C THR A 146 -24.29 -11.51 -5.07
N PHE A 147 -24.47 -12.75 -4.61
CA PHE A 147 -24.62 -13.89 -5.52
C PHE A 147 -25.93 -13.85 -6.30
N GLN A 148 -27.00 -13.29 -5.73
CA GLN A 148 -28.25 -13.05 -6.44
C GLN A 148 -28.09 -12.06 -7.59
N SER A 149 -27.29 -11.00 -7.42
CA SER A 149 -26.95 -10.06 -8.51
C SER A 149 -26.27 -10.79 -9.66
N TYR A 150 -25.23 -11.60 -9.38
CA TYR A 150 -24.55 -12.39 -10.41
C TYR A 150 -25.47 -13.40 -11.10
N PHE A 151 -26.30 -14.09 -10.31
CA PHE A 151 -27.27 -15.06 -10.81
C PHE A 151 -28.29 -14.42 -11.75
N VAL A 152 -28.86 -13.28 -11.37
CA VAL A 152 -29.83 -12.54 -12.20
C VAL A 152 -29.16 -12.09 -13.49
N LEU A 153 -27.93 -11.56 -13.43
CA LEU A 153 -27.21 -11.12 -14.62
C LEU A 153 -26.94 -12.30 -15.57
N ALA A 154 -26.52 -13.47 -15.04
CA ALA A 154 -26.31 -14.69 -15.82
C ALA A 154 -27.61 -15.14 -16.54
N ALA A 155 -28.73 -15.15 -15.81
CA ALA A 155 -30.03 -15.50 -16.37
C ALA A 155 -30.49 -14.52 -17.46
N ARG A 156 -30.18 -13.22 -17.32
CA ARG A 156 -30.50 -12.19 -18.34
C ARG A 156 -29.64 -12.33 -19.59
N LEU A 157 -28.37 -12.73 -19.47
CA LEU A 157 -27.52 -13.00 -20.63
C LEU A 157 -27.98 -14.24 -21.42
N LEU A 158 -28.54 -15.23 -20.74
CA LEU A 158 -29.07 -16.46 -21.34
C LEU A 158 -30.61 -16.44 -21.51
N TRP A 159 -31.24 -15.26 -21.47
CA TRP A 159 -32.68 -15.11 -21.30
C TRP A 159 -33.52 -15.89 -22.33
N ASP A 160 -33.07 -15.91 -23.57
CA ASP A 160 -33.77 -16.58 -24.69
C ASP A 160 -33.71 -18.11 -24.61
N ASP A 161 -32.74 -18.66 -23.86
CA ASP A 161 -32.59 -20.10 -23.63
C ASP A 161 -33.42 -20.60 -22.43
N LEU A 162 -34.05 -19.69 -21.66
CA LEU A 162 -34.80 -20.04 -20.45
C LEU A 162 -36.29 -20.30 -20.73
N ASP A 163 -36.83 -21.33 -20.07
CA ASP A 163 -38.27 -21.58 -20.06
C ASP A 163 -39.06 -20.47 -19.33
N SER A 164 -40.37 -20.39 -19.60
CA SER A 164 -41.22 -19.32 -19.07
C SER A 164 -41.32 -19.33 -17.55
N ALA A 165 -41.30 -20.51 -16.92
CA ALA A 165 -41.34 -20.64 -15.47
C ALA A 165 -40.07 -20.07 -14.83
N THR A 166 -38.90 -20.40 -15.39
CA THR A 166 -37.61 -19.89 -14.92
C THR A 166 -37.53 -18.37 -15.09
N ARG A 167 -37.96 -17.83 -16.25
CA ARG A 167 -38.03 -16.38 -16.47
C ARG A 167 -38.93 -15.67 -15.47
N SER A 168 -40.12 -16.23 -15.20
CA SER A 168 -41.04 -15.71 -14.19
C SER A 168 -40.41 -15.70 -12.80
N ASN A 169 -39.70 -16.77 -12.42
CA ASN A 169 -39.01 -16.84 -11.13
C ASN A 169 -37.90 -15.79 -11.01
N VAL A 170 -37.11 -15.56 -12.07
CA VAL A 170 -36.07 -14.53 -12.08
C VAL A 170 -36.68 -13.13 -11.96
N ASP A 171 -37.78 -12.84 -12.67
CA ASP A 171 -38.50 -11.57 -12.54
C ASP A 171 -39.05 -11.36 -11.12
N THR A 172 -39.55 -12.42 -10.48
CA THR A 172 -39.99 -12.38 -9.08
C THR A 172 -38.84 -12.12 -8.12
N ILE A 173 -37.69 -12.80 -8.27
CA ILE A 173 -36.49 -12.56 -7.45
C ILE A 173 -36.10 -11.07 -7.50
N VAL A 174 -36.05 -10.50 -8.71
CA VAL A 174 -35.69 -9.09 -8.92
C VAL A 174 -36.63 -8.14 -8.19
N ARG A 175 -37.94 -8.29 -8.38
CA ARG A 175 -38.94 -7.37 -7.81
C ARG A 175 -39.10 -7.52 -6.30
N GLU A 176 -39.12 -8.76 -5.82
CA GLU A 176 -39.40 -9.04 -4.41
C GLU A 176 -38.17 -8.84 -3.52
N GLN A 177 -36.94 -8.97 -4.04
CA GLN A 177 -35.75 -8.54 -3.29
C GLN A 177 -35.77 -7.04 -3.06
N ALA A 178 -36.06 -6.24 -4.10
CA ALA A 178 -36.10 -4.79 -3.95
C ALA A 178 -37.22 -4.36 -3.00
N ALA A 179 -38.41 -4.98 -3.10
CA ALA A 179 -39.50 -4.74 -2.16
C ALA A 179 -39.14 -5.12 -0.72
N TYR A 180 -38.40 -6.22 -0.52
CA TYR A 180 -37.90 -6.62 0.79
C TYR A 180 -36.95 -5.56 1.37
N THR A 181 -35.91 -5.16 0.63
CA THR A 181 -34.96 -4.14 1.09
C THR A 181 -35.64 -2.81 1.39
N THR A 182 -36.52 -2.32 0.50
CA THR A 182 -37.22 -1.06 0.74
C THR A 182 -38.12 -1.11 1.98
N LYS A 183 -38.70 -2.27 2.29
CA LYS A 183 -39.49 -2.47 3.52
C LYS A 183 -38.65 -2.41 4.79
N LEU A 184 -37.37 -2.77 4.74
CA LEU A 184 -36.44 -2.60 5.88
C LEU A 184 -36.23 -1.11 6.20
N GLY A 185 -36.42 -0.22 5.22
CA GLY A 185 -36.11 1.21 5.36
C GLY A 185 -34.62 1.40 5.61
N THR A 186 -34.26 1.99 6.74
CA THR A 186 -32.88 2.13 7.22
C THR A 186 -32.57 1.18 8.40
N GLY A 187 -33.41 0.17 8.63
CA GLY A 187 -33.21 -0.83 9.68
C GLY A 187 -32.39 -2.02 9.21
N ASP A 188 -31.97 -2.83 10.17
CA ASP A 188 -31.17 -4.04 9.95
C ASP A 188 -31.98 -5.15 9.27
N ASP A 189 -31.30 -5.98 8.48
CA ASP A 189 -31.87 -7.21 7.95
C ASP A 189 -31.88 -8.31 9.03
N PRO A 190 -33.05 -8.78 9.50
CA PRO A 190 -33.12 -9.80 10.54
C PRO A 190 -32.52 -11.15 10.12
N ASP A 191 -32.36 -11.41 8.81
CA ASP A 191 -31.72 -12.62 8.30
C ASP A 191 -30.17 -12.52 8.28
N SER A 192 -29.61 -11.32 8.46
CA SER A 192 -28.18 -11.05 8.37
C SER A 192 -27.45 -11.09 9.72
N GLY A 193 -28.14 -11.39 10.82
CA GLY A 193 -27.53 -11.54 12.14
C GLY A 193 -27.02 -10.20 12.67
N ASP A 194 -25.77 -10.17 13.14
CA ASP A 194 -25.15 -8.97 13.72
C ASP A 194 -24.62 -7.99 12.65
N TRP A 195 -24.77 -8.31 11.36
CA TRP A 195 -24.41 -7.45 10.25
C TRP A 195 -25.44 -6.31 10.10
N THR A 196 -24.98 -5.06 10.23
CA THR A 196 -25.83 -3.87 10.27
C THR A 196 -25.18 -2.71 9.53
N PRO A 197 -25.93 -1.88 8.78
CA PRO A 197 -25.45 -0.62 8.22
C PRO A 197 -25.40 0.53 9.25
N ASN A 198 -25.90 0.33 10.47
CA ASN A 198 -26.17 1.39 11.45
C ASN A 198 -27.06 2.52 10.88
N GLY A 199 -28.09 2.14 10.13
CA GLY A 199 -28.93 3.04 9.35
C GLY A 199 -28.12 3.95 8.43
N LEU A 200 -28.52 5.22 8.31
CA LEU A 200 -27.78 6.25 7.54
C LEU A 200 -26.82 7.07 8.42
N GLN A 201 -26.47 6.58 9.61
CA GLN A 201 -25.44 7.20 10.46
C GLN A 201 -24.05 6.68 10.09
N GLY A 202 -23.97 5.41 9.71
CA GLY A 202 -22.74 4.73 9.32
C GLY A 202 -21.79 4.44 10.50
N GLY A 203 -20.51 4.27 10.18
CA GLY A 203 -19.42 4.02 11.13
C GLY A 203 -18.08 4.25 10.45
N TYR A 204 -17.07 4.75 11.16
CA TYR A 204 -15.76 5.04 10.57
C TYR A 204 -14.57 4.59 11.43
N VAL A 205 -14.77 4.35 12.73
CA VAL A 205 -13.72 3.86 13.64
C VAL A 205 -13.90 2.37 13.85
N GLY A 206 -12.88 1.59 13.54
CA GLY A 206 -12.88 0.13 13.68
C GLY A 206 -13.70 -0.61 12.63
N ASP A 207 -14.83 -0.08 12.20
CA ASP A 207 -15.79 -0.80 11.38
C ASP A 207 -16.58 0.20 10.54
N THR A 208 -16.19 0.32 9.27
CA THR A 208 -16.90 1.21 8.34
C THR A 208 -18.27 0.65 8.00
N LYS A 209 -19.20 1.51 7.57
CA LYS A 209 -20.48 1.07 7.00
C LYS A 209 -20.64 1.31 5.52
N LEU A 210 -19.53 1.62 4.85
CA LEU A 210 -19.47 1.83 3.41
C LEU A 210 -19.94 0.59 2.64
N GLU A 211 -19.39 -0.60 2.94
CA GLU A 211 -19.74 -1.85 2.26
C GLU A 211 -21.21 -2.21 2.46
N GLU A 212 -21.73 -2.05 3.68
CA GLU A 212 -23.11 -2.36 4.00
C GLU A 212 -24.10 -1.44 3.29
N MET A 213 -23.84 -0.13 3.26
CA MET A 213 -24.66 0.81 2.50
C MET A 213 -24.63 0.49 1.00
N GLY A 214 -23.47 0.13 0.46
CA GLY A 214 -23.33 -0.35 -0.91
C GLY A 214 -24.18 -1.60 -1.17
N LEU A 215 -24.16 -2.57 -0.26
CA LEU A 215 -25.00 -3.78 -0.39
C LEU A 215 -26.50 -3.48 -0.37
N TYR A 216 -26.98 -2.56 0.47
CA TYR A 216 -28.38 -2.13 0.43
C TYR A 216 -28.75 -1.52 -0.94
N ALA A 217 -27.88 -0.65 -1.49
CA ALA A 217 -28.07 -0.11 -2.84
C ALA A 217 -28.05 -1.21 -3.90
N GLN A 218 -27.14 -2.17 -3.81
CA GLN A 218 -26.98 -3.27 -4.76
C GLN A 218 -28.24 -4.12 -4.90
N THR A 219 -28.98 -4.33 -3.81
CA THR A 219 -30.23 -5.10 -3.86
C THR A 219 -31.34 -4.45 -4.70
N LEU A 220 -31.26 -3.13 -4.93
CA LEU A 220 -32.27 -2.35 -5.66
C LEU A 220 -31.92 -2.20 -7.15
N ALA A 221 -30.63 -2.23 -7.50
CA ALA A 221 -30.15 -2.00 -8.87
C ALA A 221 -30.78 -2.94 -9.92
N PRO A 222 -30.92 -4.26 -9.70
CA PRO A 222 -31.59 -5.14 -10.66
C PRO A 222 -33.04 -4.76 -10.94
N ALA A 223 -33.79 -4.32 -9.91
CA ALA A 223 -35.19 -3.94 -10.08
C ALA A 223 -35.33 -2.64 -10.86
N LEU A 224 -34.44 -1.67 -10.59
CA LEU A 224 -34.38 -0.42 -11.34
C LEU A 224 -34.02 -0.63 -12.82
N ALA A 225 -33.15 -1.59 -13.12
CA ALA A 225 -32.74 -1.91 -14.48
C ALA A 225 -33.78 -2.74 -15.25
N TRP A 226 -34.37 -3.76 -14.61
CA TRP A 226 -35.15 -4.79 -15.31
C TRP A 226 -36.66 -4.74 -15.07
N ALA A 227 -37.14 -3.89 -14.16
CA ALA A 227 -38.57 -3.71 -13.88
C ALA A 227 -39.01 -2.23 -13.98
N PRO A 228 -38.76 -1.54 -15.13
CA PRO A 228 -39.04 -0.11 -15.28
C PRO A 228 -40.52 0.24 -15.11
N ASP A 229 -41.43 -0.70 -15.37
CA ASP A 229 -42.88 -0.51 -15.30
C ASP A 229 -43.51 -0.88 -13.94
N ASP A 230 -42.72 -1.29 -12.93
CA ASP A 230 -43.27 -1.60 -11.60
C ASP A 230 -43.76 -0.33 -10.88
N ALA A 231 -44.95 -0.38 -10.28
CA ALA A 231 -45.52 0.75 -9.54
C ALA A 231 -44.69 1.16 -8.30
N ARG A 232 -43.86 0.24 -7.76
CA ARG A 232 -42.97 0.48 -6.61
C ARG A 232 -41.64 1.16 -6.98
N ARG A 233 -41.36 1.33 -8.28
CA ARG A 233 -40.08 1.88 -8.78
C ARG A 233 -39.67 3.23 -8.16
N PRO A 234 -40.58 4.21 -7.95
CA PRO A 234 -40.19 5.48 -7.31
C PRO A 234 -39.63 5.30 -5.88
N ASP A 235 -40.16 4.34 -5.12
CA ASP A 235 -39.68 4.04 -3.77
C ASP A 235 -38.29 3.41 -3.82
N TRP A 236 -38.06 2.53 -4.80
CA TRP A 236 -36.76 1.91 -5.05
C TRP A 236 -35.70 2.94 -5.47
N GLU A 237 -36.04 3.88 -6.36
CA GLU A 237 -35.13 4.95 -6.79
C GLU A 237 -34.73 5.85 -5.60
N SER A 238 -35.70 6.22 -4.76
CA SER A 238 -35.45 7.03 -3.58
C SER A 238 -34.52 6.31 -2.59
N ALA A 239 -34.79 5.04 -2.30
CA ALA A 239 -33.94 4.23 -1.41
C ALA A 239 -32.54 4.01 -1.99
N TYR A 240 -32.43 3.70 -3.28
CA TYR A 240 -31.15 3.49 -3.97
C TYR A 240 -30.27 4.73 -3.89
N GLY A 241 -30.83 5.91 -4.21
CA GLY A 241 -30.10 7.16 -4.14
C GLY A 241 -29.70 7.53 -2.69
N ALA A 242 -30.54 7.23 -1.70
CA ALA A 242 -30.22 7.50 -0.30
C ALA A 242 -29.04 6.65 0.19
N TRP A 243 -29.05 5.34 -0.05
CA TRP A 243 -27.95 4.46 0.32
C TRP A 243 -26.67 4.80 -0.44
N SER A 244 -26.75 4.92 -1.78
CA SER A 244 -25.57 5.11 -2.62
C SER A 244 -24.83 6.44 -2.33
N ARG A 245 -25.56 7.54 -2.08
CA ARG A 245 -24.91 8.83 -1.77
C ARG A 245 -24.25 8.86 -0.38
N ASN A 246 -24.67 8.00 0.54
CA ASN A 246 -24.15 7.96 1.91
C ASN A 246 -22.97 6.99 2.10
N GLU A 247 -22.68 6.11 1.14
CA GLU A 247 -21.59 5.13 1.22
C GLU A 247 -20.26 5.77 1.67
N ALA A 248 -19.87 6.89 1.04
CA ALA A 248 -18.66 7.64 1.34
C ALA A 248 -18.93 8.91 2.18
N GLY A 249 -19.95 8.88 3.04
CA GLY A 249 -20.37 10.04 3.83
C GLY A 249 -19.27 10.57 4.75
N LEU A 250 -19.06 11.89 4.72
CA LEU A 250 -18.18 12.62 5.62
C LEU A 250 -18.82 13.97 5.94
N PRO A 251 -19.38 14.19 7.15
CA PRO A 251 -20.21 15.35 7.43
C PRO A 251 -19.53 16.72 7.13
N PRO A 252 -18.25 16.96 7.48
CA PRO A 252 -17.57 18.21 7.13
C PRO A 252 -17.50 18.49 5.61
N ALA A 253 -17.34 17.44 4.80
CA ALA A 253 -17.26 17.56 3.35
C ALA A 253 -18.66 17.67 2.71
N ASP A 254 -19.60 16.84 3.17
CA ASP A 254 -20.94 16.74 2.60
C ASP A 254 -21.76 18.00 2.86
N LEU A 255 -21.74 18.53 4.10
CA LEU A 255 -22.46 19.76 4.44
C LEU A 255 -21.92 20.99 3.69
N ALA A 256 -20.64 20.97 3.33
CA ALA A 256 -20.01 22.01 2.51
C ALA A 256 -20.30 21.85 1.01
N ASN A 257 -21.00 20.79 0.58
CA ASN A 257 -21.24 20.48 -0.82
C ASN A 257 -22.72 20.61 -1.23
N PRO A 258 -23.11 21.72 -1.89
CA PRO A 258 -24.48 21.90 -2.38
C PRO A 258 -24.76 21.22 -3.73
N ALA A 259 -23.82 20.46 -4.30
CA ALA A 259 -24.03 19.79 -5.59
C ALA A 259 -25.23 18.83 -5.54
N LEU A 260 -25.97 18.74 -6.66
CA LEU A 260 -27.10 17.83 -6.80
C LEU A 260 -26.67 16.52 -7.46
N VAL A 261 -27.04 15.40 -6.85
CA VAL A 261 -26.85 14.04 -7.36
C VAL A 261 -28.19 13.31 -7.32
N ASP A 262 -28.69 12.92 -8.50
CA ASP A 262 -30.05 12.40 -8.70
C ASP A 262 -31.11 13.37 -8.13
N GLY A 263 -30.89 14.67 -8.34
CA GLY A 263 -31.79 15.74 -7.88
C GLY A 263 -31.76 16.04 -6.39
N VAL A 264 -30.91 15.38 -5.60
CA VAL A 264 -30.77 15.58 -4.15
C VAL A 264 -29.41 16.19 -3.83
N ALA A 265 -29.39 17.21 -2.96
CA ALA A 265 -28.13 17.85 -2.55
C ALA A 265 -27.27 16.89 -1.72
N VAL A 266 -25.96 16.86 -1.98
CA VAL A 266 -24.98 16.09 -1.19
C VAL A 266 -25.02 16.49 0.28
N SER A 267 -25.25 17.77 0.59
CA SER A 267 -25.44 18.27 1.96
C SER A 267 -26.63 17.69 2.74
N ARG A 268 -27.47 16.83 2.12
CA ARG A 268 -28.50 16.05 2.83
C ARG A 268 -28.01 14.69 3.32
N ASN A 269 -26.80 14.28 2.96
CA ASN A 269 -26.19 13.07 3.50
C ASN A 269 -26.00 13.20 5.01
N THR A 270 -26.12 12.08 5.72
CA THR A 270 -26.04 12.03 7.19
C THR A 270 -24.97 11.05 7.70
N ALA A 271 -24.45 10.18 6.84
CA ALA A 271 -23.50 9.16 7.24
C ALA A 271 -22.11 9.72 7.53
N ARG A 272 -21.38 9.05 8.43
CA ARG A 272 -19.94 9.19 8.58
C ARG A 272 -19.27 7.83 8.46
N ASN A 273 -18.73 7.56 7.28
CA ASN A 273 -17.99 6.33 6.97
C ASN A 273 -16.49 6.53 6.81
N LEU A 274 -16.05 7.78 6.69
CA LEU A 274 -14.66 8.14 6.45
C LEU A 274 -14.04 8.87 7.65
N TYR A 275 -12.73 8.70 7.83
CA TYR A 275 -11.94 9.69 8.55
C TYR A 275 -11.82 10.98 7.73
N ASP A 276 -11.54 12.10 8.39
CA ASP A 276 -11.42 13.41 7.75
C ASP A 276 -10.31 13.48 6.68
N THR A 277 -9.37 12.53 6.73
CA THR A 277 -8.29 12.33 5.76
C THR A 277 -8.70 11.44 4.58
N PHE A 278 -9.99 11.14 4.41
CA PHE A 278 -10.52 10.31 3.31
C PHE A 278 -9.90 8.91 3.24
N ILE A 279 -9.79 8.28 4.40
CA ILE A 279 -9.35 6.89 4.55
C ILE A 279 -10.43 6.09 5.28
N VAL A 280 -10.60 4.85 4.86
CA VAL A 280 -11.57 3.91 5.41
C VAL A 280 -10.90 2.97 6.40
N GLU A 281 -11.50 2.77 7.56
CA GLU A 281 -11.09 1.71 8.49
C GLU A 281 -12.15 0.63 8.56
N ASN A 282 -11.73 -0.63 8.43
CA ASN A 282 -12.60 -1.79 8.63
C ASN A 282 -11.87 -2.90 9.40
N HIS A 283 -12.60 -3.66 10.21
CA HIS A 283 -12.05 -4.67 11.11
C HIS A 283 -10.83 -4.20 11.93
N GLY A 284 -10.84 -2.94 12.38
CA GLY A 284 -9.77 -2.33 13.17
C GLY A 284 -8.51 -2.01 12.39
N SER A 285 -8.59 -1.91 11.06
CA SER A 285 -7.44 -1.72 10.18
C SER A 285 -7.75 -0.87 8.95
N PHE A 286 -6.73 -0.22 8.39
CA PHE A 286 -6.82 0.24 7.01
C PHE A 286 -6.62 -0.96 6.08
N GLY A 287 -7.72 -1.40 5.46
CA GLY A 287 -7.72 -2.36 4.37
C GLY A 287 -8.15 -1.65 3.08
N PRO A 288 -7.23 -1.27 2.19
CA PRO A 288 -7.55 -0.56 0.95
C PRO A 288 -8.67 -1.20 0.14
N HIS A 289 -8.78 -2.53 0.13
CA HIS A 289 -9.83 -3.26 -0.58
C HIS A 289 -11.24 -2.97 -0.05
N TYR A 290 -11.40 -2.65 1.24
CA TYR A 290 -12.70 -2.24 1.79
C TYR A 290 -13.08 -0.84 1.32
N GLN A 291 -12.09 0.01 1.05
CA GLN A 291 -12.32 1.31 0.43
C GLN A 291 -12.75 1.15 -1.04
N GLU A 292 -12.23 0.15 -1.73
CA GLU A 292 -12.63 -0.19 -3.10
C GLU A 292 -14.07 -0.68 -3.23
N GLU A 293 -14.74 -1.08 -2.14
CA GLU A 293 -16.13 -1.54 -2.16
C GLU A 293 -17.09 -0.51 -2.74
N LEU A 294 -16.76 0.78 -2.64
CA LEU A 294 -17.50 1.88 -3.27
C LEU A 294 -17.64 1.68 -4.78
N TRP A 295 -16.57 1.24 -5.44
CA TRP A 295 -16.55 1.00 -6.89
C TRP A 295 -16.86 -0.45 -7.24
N ARG A 296 -16.55 -1.40 -6.36
CA ARG A 296 -16.91 -2.80 -6.56
C ARG A 296 -18.42 -2.97 -6.66
N THR A 297 -19.14 -2.44 -5.68
CA THR A 297 -20.61 -2.41 -5.67
C THR A 297 -21.14 -1.64 -6.87
N SER A 298 -20.52 -0.50 -7.22
CA SER A 298 -20.92 0.29 -8.38
C SER A 298 -20.73 -0.46 -9.71
N GLY A 299 -19.67 -1.23 -9.87
CA GLY A 299 -19.43 -2.09 -11.02
C GLY A 299 -20.51 -3.18 -11.17
N ARG A 300 -20.87 -3.83 -10.06
CA ARG A 300 -21.98 -4.81 -10.01
C ARG A 300 -23.31 -4.16 -10.40
N ASN A 301 -23.59 -2.98 -9.86
CA ASN A 301 -24.83 -2.23 -10.15
C ASN A 301 -24.89 -1.80 -11.61
N ALA A 302 -23.81 -1.19 -12.12
CA ALA A 302 -23.71 -0.71 -13.50
C ALA A 302 -23.92 -1.84 -14.51
N ALA A 303 -23.42 -3.05 -14.22
CA ALA A 303 -23.59 -4.20 -15.09
C ALA A 303 -25.07 -4.53 -15.39
N HIS A 304 -25.97 -4.37 -14.42
CA HIS A 304 -27.40 -4.59 -14.64
C HIS A 304 -28.02 -3.52 -15.55
N PHE A 305 -27.72 -2.24 -15.34
CA PHE A 305 -28.24 -1.15 -16.18
C PHE A 305 -27.72 -1.25 -17.62
N LEU A 306 -26.41 -1.49 -17.79
CA LEU A 306 -25.77 -1.61 -19.09
C LEU A 306 -26.30 -2.83 -19.87
N ALA A 307 -26.43 -3.99 -19.21
CA ALA A 307 -27.03 -5.17 -19.81
C ALA A 307 -28.51 -4.96 -20.20
N ALA A 308 -29.26 -4.16 -19.44
CA ALA A 308 -30.66 -3.82 -19.72
C ALA A 308 -30.82 -2.69 -20.76
N GLY A 309 -29.73 -2.08 -21.23
CA GLY A 309 -29.77 -0.90 -22.09
C GLY A 309 -30.40 0.33 -21.42
N GLN A 310 -30.36 0.40 -20.09
CA GLN A 310 -30.88 1.52 -19.29
C GLN A 310 -29.77 2.53 -18.98
N PRO A 311 -30.10 3.83 -18.84
CA PRO A 311 -29.14 4.82 -18.40
C PRO A 311 -28.67 4.54 -16.95
N LEU A 312 -27.41 4.83 -16.67
CA LEU A 312 -26.86 4.76 -15.31
C LEU A 312 -27.44 5.89 -14.43
N PRO A 313 -27.85 5.60 -13.18
CA PRO A 313 -28.13 6.64 -12.18
C PRO A 313 -26.94 7.57 -11.98
N GLN A 314 -27.18 8.87 -11.75
CA GLN A 314 -26.10 9.86 -11.62
C GLN A 314 -25.20 9.53 -10.43
N VAL A 315 -25.76 8.99 -9.33
CA VAL A 315 -24.97 8.62 -8.15
C VAL A 315 -23.86 7.62 -8.44
N LEU A 316 -23.95 6.77 -9.47
CA LEU A 316 -22.87 5.84 -9.81
C LEU A 316 -21.64 6.54 -10.38
N THR A 317 -21.81 7.67 -11.09
CA THR A 317 -20.71 8.38 -11.76
C THR A 317 -20.36 9.72 -11.12
N ALA A 318 -21.20 10.20 -10.20
CA ALA A 318 -21.02 11.42 -9.42
C ALA A 318 -21.08 11.13 -7.91
N GLN A 319 -20.36 10.09 -7.47
CA GLN A 319 -20.31 9.66 -6.08
C GLN A 319 -19.69 10.74 -5.18
N PRO A 320 -20.36 11.15 -4.08
CA PRO A 320 -19.78 12.02 -3.08
C PRO A 320 -18.45 11.48 -2.56
N ASN A 321 -17.43 12.32 -2.44
CA ASN A 321 -16.12 12.00 -1.85
C ASN A 321 -15.30 10.90 -2.56
N ALA A 322 -15.74 10.38 -3.70
CA ALA A 322 -15.03 9.31 -4.42
C ALA A 322 -13.63 9.73 -4.91
N LEU A 323 -13.47 10.96 -5.41
CA LEU A 323 -12.16 11.39 -5.93
C LEU A 323 -11.05 11.41 -4.84
N PRO A 324 -11.27 12.01 -3.65
CA PRO A 324 -10.33 11.88 -2.54
C PRO A 324 -10.03 10.43 -2.14
N LEU A 325 -11.02 9.55 -2.09
CA LEU A 325 -10.81 8.13 -1.80
C LEU A 325 -9.95 7.45 -2.86
N TRP A 326 -10.14 7.80 -4.13
CA TRP A 326 -9.29 7.26 -5.20
C TRP A 326 -7.85 7.75 -5.06
N ARG A 327 -7.65 9.02 -4.70
CA ARG A 327 -6.31 9.58 -4.42
C ARG A 327 -5.62 8.87 -3.25
N THR A 328 -6.35 8.50 -2.18
CA THR A 328 -5.73 7.77 -1.06
C THR A 328 -5.35 6.34 -1.43
N LEU A 329 -6.10 5.67 -2.31
CA LEU A 329 -5.69 4.38 -2.90
C LEU A 329 -4.45 4.50 -3.78
N LEU A 330 -4.39 5.52 -4.63
CA LEU A 330 -3.20 5.78 -5.46
C LEU A 330 -1.95 5.96 -4.59
N GLY A 331 -2.08 6.63 -3.45
CA GLY A 331 -1.00 6.82 -2.47
C GLY A 331 -0.47 5.54 -1.79
N VAL A 332 -1.05 4.37 -2.10
CA VAL A 332 -0.58 3.04 -1.69
C VAL A 332 -0.57 2.04 -2.87
N MET A 333 -0.69 2.50 -4.12
CA MET A 333 -0.76 1.62 -5.30
C MET A 333 0.56 0.86 -5.53
N SER A 334 0.48 -0.44 -5.83
CA SER A 334 1.63 -1.27 -6.22
C SER A 334 1.85 -1.29 -7.74
N ASP A 335 2.96 -1.89 -8.17
CA ASP A 335 3.24 -2.23 -9.57
C ASP A 335 2.29 -3.31 -10.13
N ALA A 336 1.58 -4.03 -9.25
CA ALA A 336 0.58 -5.02 -9.58
C ALA A 336 -0.78 -4.42 -9.96
N GLY A 337 -0.98 -3.12 -9.75
CA GLY A 337 -2.27 -2.48 -9.97
C GLY A 337 -3.29 -2.71 -8.86
N GLU A 338 -2.87 -3.36 -7.77
CA GLU A 338 -3.62 -3.48 -6.52
C GLU A 338 -2.98 -2.56 -5.46
N PRO A 339 -3.75 -1.93 -4.56
CA PRO A 339 -3.18 -1.19 -3.44
C PRO A 339 -2.49 -2.11 -2.42
N LEU A 340 -1.30 -1.70 -1.98
CA LEU A 340 -0.52 -2.34 -0.92
C LEU A 340 -1.28 -2.38 0.40
N MET A 341 -1.24 -3.50 1.12
CA MET A 341 -2.01 -3.73 2.35
C MET A 341 -1.12 -3.81 3.61
N PRO A 342 -0.67 -2.70 4.20
CA PRO A 342 0.30 -2.70 5.31
C PRO A 342 -0.20 -3.27 6.65
N MET A 343 -1.50 -3.51 6.79
CA MET A 343 -2.11 -3.96 8.05
C MET A 343 -2.73 -5.35 7.92
N VAL A 344 -3.93 -5.48 7.37
CA VAL A 344 -4.64 -6.76 7.30
C VAL A 344 -4.40 -7.45 5.96
N ASN A 345 -4.26 -8.78 5.98
CA ASN A 345 -4.04 -9.63 4.81
C ASN A 345 -5.32 -10.38 4.35
N ASP A 346 -6.50 -9.88 4.71
CA ASP A 346 -7.81 -10.51 4.42
C ASP A 346 -8.00 -10.76 2.92
N ARG A 347 -7.49 -9.85 2.07
CA ARG A 347 -7.69 -9.88 0.62
C ARG A 347 -6.42 -9.55 -0.19
N GLU A 348 -5.23 -9.68 0.41
CA GLU A 348 -3.97 -9.46 -0.30
C GLU A 348 -3.82 -10.46 -1.46
N HIS A 349 -3.48 -9.97 -2.65
CA HIS A 349 -3.39 -10.77 -3.89
C HIS A 349 -4.70 -11.47 -4.27
N LEU A 350 -5.84 -10.83 -4.00
CA LEU A 350 -7.17 -11.30 -4.42
C LEU A 350 -7.55 -10.76 -5.80
N TYR A 351 -6.60 -10.84 -6.74
CA TYR A 351 -6.69 -10.25 -8.09
C TYR A 351 -8.01 -10.52 -8.81
N GLY A 352 -8.57 -11.72 -8.72
CA GLY A 352 -9.84 -12.04 -9.41
C GLY A 352 -11.04 -11.20 -8.94
N ARG A 353 -10.98 -10.62 -7.75
CA ARG A 353 -12.00 -9.71 -7.21
C ARG A 353 -11.64 -8.26 -7.56
N ASP A 354 -10.40 -7.83 -7.30
CA ASP A 354 -9.99 -6.42 -7.41
C ASP A 354 -9.93 -5.86 -8.85
N VAL A 355 -10.14 -6.72 -9.86
CA VAL A 355 -10.40 -6.28 -11.24
C VAL A 355 -11.60 -5.36 -11.40
N ILE A 356 -12.73 -5.61 -10.72
CA ILE A 356 -13.98 -4.90 -11.01
C ILE A 356 -14.00 -3.42 -10.55
N PRO A 357 -13.48 -3.01 -9.37
CA PRO A 357 -13.41 -1.58 -9.04
C PRO A 357 -12.54 -0.81 -10.05
N LEU A 358 -11.42 -1.39 -10.49
CA LEU A 358 -10.55 -0.79 -11.50
C LEU A 358 -11.22 -0.72 -12.87
N ALA A 359 -11.87 -1.80 -13.31
CA ALA A 359 -12.63 -1.86 -14.55
C ALA A 359 -13.79 -0.86 -14.57
N PHE A 360 -14.47 -0.67 -13.43
CA PHE A 360 -15.53 0.32 -13.31
C PHE A 360 -14.97 1.75 -13.44
N LEU A 361 -13.93 2.08 -12.67
CA LEU A 361 -13.28 3.39 -12.75
C LEU A 361 -12.72 3.67 -14.15
N ALA A 362 -12.11 2.67 -14.79
CA ALA A 362 -11.58 2.78 -16.13
C ALA A 362 -12.70 2.90 -17.18
N GLN A 363 -13.53 1.88 -17.33
CA GLN A 363 -14.44 1.73 -18.47
C GLN A 363 -15.74 2.53 -18.33
N VAL A 364 -16.16 2.85 -17.10
CA VAL A 364 -17.39 3.63 -16.84
C VAL A 364 -17.05 5.08 -16.48
N ALA A 365 -16.12 5.31 -15.55
CA ALA A 365 -15.77 6.67 -15.11
C ALA A 365 -14.69 7.34 -16.00
N GLY A 366 -13.98 6.59 -16.83
CA GLY A 366 -12.98 7.12 -17.75
C GLY A 366 -11.59 7.36 -17.13
N ASP A 367 -11.31 6.81 -15.95
CA ASP A 367 -10.08 7.06 -15.22
C ASP A 367 -8.88 6.32 -15.85
N ARG A 368 -7.88 7.09 -16.27
CA ARG A 368 -6.70 6.58 -16.98
C ARG A 368 -5.68 5.91 -16.05
N ALA A 369 -5.66 6.27 -14.77
CA ALA A 369 -4.81 5.66 -13.76
C ALA A 369 -5.36 4.27 -13.41
N ALA A 370 -6.68 4.17 -13.20
CA ALA A 370 -7.39 2.91 -13.03
C ALA A 370 -7.19 2.00 -14.25
N ALA A 371 -7.25 2.53 -15.47
CA ALA A 371 -6.98 1.74 -16.68
C ALA A 371 -5.55 1.16 -16.73
N ARG A 372 -4.54 1.87 -16.19
CA ARG A 372 -3.17 1.34 -16.08
C ARG A 372 -3.07 0.27 -14.98
N ALA A 373 -3.66 0.53 -13.82
CA ALA A 373 -3.70 -0.42 -12.72
C ALA A 373 -4.42 -1.72 -13.11
N GLU A 374 -5.59 -1.60 -13.76
CA GLU A 374 -6.35 -2.73 -14.30
C GLU A 374 -5.50 -3.58 -15.26
N GLN A 375 -4.80 -2.93 -16.19
CA GLN A 375 -3.93 -3.63 -17.14
C GLN A 375 -2.81 -4.40 -16.41
N ALA A 376 -2.15 -3.77 -15.43
CA ALA A 376 -1.08 -4.39 -14.66
C ALA A 376 -1.58 -5.62 -13.87
N LEU A 377 -2.78 -5.53 -13.31
CA LEU A 377 -3.41 -6.64 -12.58
C LEU A 377 -3.78 -7.76 -13.55
N ALA A 378 -4.39 -7.45 -14.69
CA ALA A 378 -4.77 -8.44 -15.70
C ALA A 378 -3.56 -9.23 -16.23
N GLU A 379 -2.43 -8.55 -16.50
CA GLU A 379 -1.17 -9.17 -16.96
C GLU A 379 -0.65 -10.29 -16.02
N ARG A 380 -1.06 -10.28 -14.74
CA ARG A 380 -0.63 -11.24 -13.70
C ARG A 380 -1.57 -12.45 -13.54
N LEU A 381 -2.82 -12.35 -13.97
CA LEU A 381 -3.85 -13.37 -13.72
C LEU A 381 -3.52 -14.76 -14.29
N GLU A 382 -2.90 -14.82 -15.48
CA GLU A 382 -2.56 -16.12 -16.08
C GLU A 382 -1.43 -16.83 -15.33
N ALA A 383 -0.42 -16.09 -14.86
CA ALA A 383 0.65 -16.65 -14.03
C ALA A 383 0.08 -17.10 -12.67
N TYR A 384 -0.80 -16.28 -12.09
CA TYR A 384 -1.53 -16.59 -10.87
C TYR A 384 -2.30 -17.90 -10.99
N GLN A 385 -3.05 -18.12 -12.08
CA GLN A 385 -3.82 -19.35 -12.31
C GLN A 385 -2.94 -20.59 -12.48
N LYS A 386 -1.75 -20.46 -13.09
CA LYS A 386 -0.81 -21.57 -13.30
C LYS A 386 -0.09 -21.99 -12.01
N TYR A 387 0.01 -21.11 -11.02
CA TYR A 387 0.60 -21.45 -9.74
C TYR A 387 -0.33 -22.38 -8.92
N PRO A 388 0.17 -23.49 -8.33
CA PRO A 388 -0.66 -24.40 -7.54
C PRO A 388 -1.33 -23.73 -6.32
N PRO A 389 -2.57 -24.09 -5.96
CA PRO A 389 -3.49 -24.94 -6.72
C PRO A 389 -3.91 -24.28 -8.04
N GLU A 390 -3.77 -25.02 -9.14
CA GLU A 390 -3.99 -24.50 -10.49
C GLU A 390 -5.47 -24.12 -10.73
N TYR A 391 -5.71 -23.25 -11.72
CA TYR A 391 -7.04 -22.82 -12.19
C TYR A 391 -7.90 -22.05 -11.20
N ARG A 392 -7.32 -21.60 -10.08
CA ARG A 392 -8.00 -20.83 -9.02
C ARG A 392 -7.68 -19.34 -9.07
N LEU A 393 -8.62 -18.49 -8.66
CA LEU A 393 -8.55 -17.02 -8.67
C LEU A 393 -8.49 -16.38 -7.27
N ALA A 394 -8.69 -17.15 -6.20
CA ALA A 394 -8.68 -16.67 -4.82
C ALA A 394 -7.78 -17.53 -3.91
N LYS A 395 -6.62 -17.98 -4.41
CA LYS A 395 -5.79 -18.97 -3.70
C LYS A 395 -4.95 -18.38 -2.56
N PHE A 396 -4.58 -17.10 -2.64
CA PHE A 396 -3.76 -16.44 -1.60
C PHE A 396 -4.58 -15.82 -0.46
N SER A 397 -5.90 -15.62 -0.62
CA SER A 397 -6.76 -15.16 0.49
C SER A 397 -6.97 -16.22 1.58
N GLY A 398 -6.67 -17.49 1.28
CA GLY A 398 -6.95 -18.61 2.19
C GLY A 398 -8.44 -18.97 2.33
N GLU A 399 -9.33 -18.29 1.59
CA GLU A 399 -10.78 -18.43 1.71
C GLU A 399 -11.42 -18.91 0.39
N PRO A 400 -11.61 -20.23 0.21
CA PRO A 400 -12.20 -20.80 -1.03
C PRO A 400 -13.59 -20.27 -1.39
N LYS A 401 -14.31 -19.69 -0.44
CA LYS A 401 -15.64 -19.11 -0.63
C LYS A 401 -15.69 -17.95 -1.62
N TYR A 402 -14.56 -17.30 -1.89
CA TYR A 402 -14.48 -16.18 -2.83
C TYR A 402 -14.26 -16.59 -4.29
N GLU A 403 -14.03 -17.86 -4.60
CA GLU A 403 -13.78 -18.30 -5.98
C GLU A 403 -14.97 -18.05 -6.94
N PRO A 404 -16.25 -18.33 -6.57
CA PRO A 404 -17.37 -17.99 -7.44
C PRO A 404 -17.52 -16.48 -7.64
N GLU A 405 -17.26 -15.68 -6.59
CA GLU A 405 -17.30 -14.21 -6.64
C GLU A 405 -16.21 -13.67 -7.57
N ALA A 406 -14.95 -14.08 -7.40
CA ALA A 406 -13.84 -13.68 -8.28
C ALA A 406 -14.11 -14.03 -9.75
N ARG A 407 -14.66 -15.22 -10.04
CA ARG A 407 -15.07 -15.57 -11.40
C ARG A 407 -16.15 -14.63 -11.95
N ALA A 408 -17.14 -14.29 -11.14
CA ALA A 408 -18.20 -13.37 -11.52
C ALA A 408 -17.68 -11.95 -11.78
N GLU A 409 -16.72 -11.49 -10.98
CA GLU A 409 -16.14 -10.14 -11.12
C GLU A 409 -15.25 -10.01 -12.35
N VAL A 410 -14.41 -11.01 -12.66
CA VAL A 410 -13.70 -11.08 -13.96
C VAL A 410 -14.69 -11.05 -15.14
N ALA A 411 -15.82 -11.74 -15.01
CA ALA A 411 -16.86 -11.75 -16.04
C ALA A 411 -17.52 -10.38 -16.22
N ILE A 412 -17.80 -9.66 -15.13
CA ILE A 412 -18.33 -8.29 -15.20
C ILE A 412 -17.29 -7.34 -15.79
N SER A 413 -16.02 -7.40 -15.37
CA SER A 413 -14.95 -6.57 -15.94
C SER A 413 -14.83 -6.76 -17.45
N TYR A 414 -14.85 -8.01 -17.92
CA TYR A 414 -14.92 -8.30 -19.37
C TYR A 414 -16.11 -7.60 -20.05
N LEU A 415 -17.31 -7.68 -19.47
CA LEU A 415 -18.50 -7.04 -20.03
C LEU A 415 -18.41 -5.51 -20.02
N LEU A 416 -17.81 -4.90 -19.01
CA LEU A 416 -17.59 -3.45 -18.96
C LEU A 416 -16.75 -2.97 -20.15
N HIS A 417 -15.70 -3.71 -20.52
CA HIS A 417 -14.93 -3.45 -21.73
C HIS A 417 -15.76 -3.61 -23.01
N VAL A 418 -16.56 -4.68 -23.11
CA VAL A 418 -17.45 -4.90 -24.26
C VAL A 418 -18.46 -3.76 -24.43
N TRP A 419 -19.09 -3.32 -23.33
CA TRP A 419 -20.05 -2.23 -23.36
C TRP A 419 -19.39 -0.88 -23.63
N ALA A 420 -18.20 -0.61 -23.09
CA ALA A 420 -17.43 0.59 -23.41
C ALA A 420 -17.13 0.66 -24.91
N ALA A 421 -16.58 -0.41 -25.48
CA ALA A 421 -16.26 -0.49 -26.89
C ALA A 421 -17.50 -0.36 -27.79
N ALA A 422 -18.63 -0.99 -27.42
CA ALA A 422 -19.89 -0.90 -28.17
C ALA A 422 -20.44 0.53 -28.25
N ASN A 423 -20.13 1.38 -27.26
CA ASN A 423 -20.53 2.78 -27.24
C ASN A 423 -19.40 3.74 -27.69
N GLY A 424 -18.33 3.21 -28.30
CA GLY A 424 -17.20 4.02 -28.79
C GLY A 424 -16.35 4.64 -27.68
N HIS A 425 -16.48 4.19 -26.44
CA HIS A 425 -15.64 4.62 -25.33
C HIS A 425 -14.35 3.81 -25.33
N GLN A 426 -13.21 4.50 -25.43
CA GLN A 426 -11.89 3.88 -25.33
C GLN A 426 -11.01 4.71 -24.41
N VAL A 427 -10.59 4.13 -23.29
CA VAL A 427 -9.70 4.78 -22.32
C VAL A 427 -8.27 4.37 -22.61
N ARG A 428 -7.40 5.36 -22.80
CA ARG A 428 -5.97 5.12 -22.97
C ARG A 428 -5.29 5.10 -21.59
N PRO A 429 -4.71 3.96 -21.16
CA PRO A 429 -4.03 3.88 -19.87
C PRO A 429 -2.85 4.84 -19.80
N LEU A 430 -2.51 5.27 -18.58
CA LEU A 430 -1.24 5.94 -18.30
C LEU A 430 -0.06 4.99 -18.56
N SER A 431 1.13 5.55 -18.76
CA SER A 431 2.35 4.77 -18.53
C SER A 431 2.56 4.58 -17.03
N GLU A 432 3.35 3.58 -16.65
CA GLU A 432 3.71 3.35 -15.25
C GLU A 432 4.34 4.58 -14.58
N ASP A 433 5.34 5.19 -15.24
CA ASP A 433 5.95 6.44 -14.76
C ASP A 433 4.92 7.56 -14.53
N ALA A 434 3.87 7.63 -15.37
CA ALA A 434 2.84 8.65 -15.26
C ALA A 434 1.84 8.31 -14.14
N LEU A 435 1.51 7.04 -13.94
CA LEU A 435 0.73 6.57 -12.80
C LEU A 435 1.44 6.94 -11.49
N PHE A 436 2.70 6.55 -11.33
CA PHE A 436 3.43 6.84 -10.08
C PHE A 436 3.80 8.31 -9.93
N ALA A 437 3.96 9.06 -11.02
CA ALA A 437 4.06 10.53 -10.94
C ALA A 437 2.77 11.17 -10.42
N GLN A 438 1.61 10.66 -10.82
CA GLN A 438 0.31 11.14 -10.33
C GLN A 438 0.03 10.68 -8.89
N ALA A 439 0.44 9.47 -8.54
CA ALA A 439 0.27 8.89 -7.21
C ALA A 439 1.25 9.45 -6.17
N SER A 440 2.33 10.09 -6.60
CA SER A 440 3.38 10.59 -5.71
C SER A 440 2.84 11.64 -4.73
N GLY A 441 3.23 11.50 -3.47
CA GLY A 441 2.84 12.40 -2.39
C GLY A 441 3.02 11.76 -1.03
N VAL A 442 2.91 12.57 0.02
CA VAL A 442 3.05 12.12 1.42
C VAL A 442 1.84 12.54 2.26
N ALA A 443 1.37 11.63 3.10
CA ALA A 443 0.22 11.86 3.97
C ALA A 443 0.40 11.22 5.36
N ASP A 444 -0.10 11.91 6.38
CA ASP A 444 -0.31 11.37 7.73
C ASP A 444 -1.82 11.21 7.92
N PHE A 445 -2.27 9.97 8.08
CA PHE A 445 -3.68 9.63 8.31
C PHE A 445 -4.09 9.70 9.79
N GLY A 446 -3.19 10.19 10.66
CA GLY A 446 -3.44 10.37 12.08
C GLY A 446 -3.30 9.08 12.89
N THR A 447 -3.57 9.19 14.19
CA THR A 447 -3.40 8.07 15.16
C THR A 447 -4.53 7.04 15.11
N GLY A 448 -5.71 7.41 14.57
CA GLY A 448 -6.85 6.50 14.42
C GLY A 448 -6.53 5.38 13.42
N PRO A 449 -6.38 5.70 12.12
CA PRO A 449 -5.87 4.77 11.11
C PRO A 449 -4.44 4.30 11.43
N GLY A 450 -3.60 5.18 11.98
CA GLY A 450 -2.26 4.83 12.40
C GLY A 450 -1.29 4.58 11.24
N LEU A 451 -1.41 5.35 10.15
CA LEU A 451 -0.58 5.22 8.95
C LEU A 451 0.02 6.57 8.54
N VAL A 452 1.33 6.58 8.31
CA VAL A 452 1.99 7.57 7.44
C VAL A 452 2.30 6.86 6.12
N SER A 453 1.96 7.46 4.99
CA SER A 453 2.25 6.93 3.65
C SER A 453 3.06 7.93 2.85
N HIS A 454 4.11 7.47 2.17
CA HIS A 454 4.87 8.22 1.19
C HIS A 454 4.99 7.41 -0.09
N GLN A 455 4.33 7.88 -1.15
CA GLN A 455 4.45 7.34 -2.48
C GLN A 455 5.41 8.21 -3.27
N THR A 456 6.45 7.60 -3.83
CA THR A 456 7.38 8.29 -4.75
C THR A 456 7.24 7.72 -6.15
N ARG A 457 8.07 8.18 -7.10
CA ARG A 457 8.14 7.50 -8.40
C ARG A 457 8.82 6.14 -8.34
N ALA A 458 9.68 5.89 -7.35
CA ALA A 458 10.56 4.72 -7.33
C ALA A 458 10.25 3.72 -6.21
N ALA A 459 9.43 4.08 -5.23
CA ALA A 459 9.06 3.22 -4.10
C ALA A 459 7.83 3.74 -3.37
N TRP A 460 7.18 2.83 -2.66
CA TRP A 460 6.26 3.14 -1.56
C TRP A 460 6.97 2.96 -0.21
N ALA A 461 6.68 3.81 0.76
CA ALA A 461 7.14 3.63 2.14
C ALA A 461 6.09 4.12 3.14
N GLY A 462 6.02 3.49 4.32
CA GLY A 462 5.06 3.89 5.35
C GLY A 462 5.47 3.58 6.78
N ALA A 463 4.85 4.28 7.73
CA ALA A 463 4.98 4.00 9.15
C ALA A 463 3.62 3.62 9.72
N VAL A 464 3.52 2.39 10.24
CA VAL A 464 2.29 1.85 10.82
C VAL A 464 2.41 1.84 12.33
N SER A 465 1.50 2.53 13.00
CA SER A 465 1.43 2.63 14.47
C SER A 465 0.17 2.02 15.06
N LYS A 466 -0.67 1.37 14.23
CA LYS A 466 -1.90 0.68 14.67
C LYS A 466 -1.55 -0.57 15.47
N ALA A 467 -2.23 -0.78 16.60
CA ALA A 467 -2.00 -1.93 17.45
C ALA A 467 -2.17 -3.26 16.67
N GLY A 468 -1.22 -4.19 16.84
CA GLY A 468 -1.18 -5.46 16.12
C GLY A 468 -0.43 -5.43 14.78
N PHE A 469 -0.20 -4.24 14.22
CA PHE A 469 0.37 -4.04 12.88
C PHE A 469 1.63 -3.14 12.88
N VAL A 470 2.22 -2.86 14.04
CA VAL A 470 3.26 -1.82 14.20
C VAL A 470 4.52 -2.17 13.41
N LYS A 471 4.87 -1.38 12.39
CA LYS A 471 6.03 -1.64 11.53
C LYS A 471 6.46 -0.38 10.77
N PHE A 472 7.66 -0.39 10.22
CA PHE A 472 8.06 0.54 9.18
C PHE A 472 8.15 -0.23 7.87
N ALA A 473 7.44 0.22 6.85
CA ALA A 473 7.23 -0.51 5.63
C ALA A 473 7.89 0.17 4.43
N TRP A 474 8.36 -0.62 3.46
CA TRP A 474 9.07 -0.12 2.29
C TRP A 474 9.01 -1.11 1.12
N GLN A 475 8.38 -0.71 0.01
CA GLN A 475 8.32 -1.49 -1.22
C GLN A 475 9.07 -0.75 -2.34
N PRO A 476 10.39 -1.00 -2.51
CA PRO A 476 11.14 -0.42 -3.62
C PRO A 476 10.63 -0.96 -4.96
N GLY A 477 10.54 -0.09 -5.96
CA GLY A 477 9.93 -0.39 -7.25
C GLY A 477 8.41 -0.53 -7.21
N HIS A 478 7.78 -0.24 -6.06
CA HIS A 478 6.36 -0.54 -5.82
C HIS A 478 6.03 -2.04 -5.92
N ASP A 479 7.06 -2.89 -5.80
CA ASP A 479 7.00 -4.32 -6.08
C ASP A 479 6.16 -5.05 -5.03
N ASP A 480 4.92 -5.40 -5.41
CA ASP A 480 3.93 -6.11 -4.58
C ASP A 480 4.45 -7.47 -4.08
N TRP A 481 5.33 -8.10 -4.87
CA TRP A 481 5.86 -9.43 -4.62
C TRP A 481 7.33 -9.43 -4.18
N LEU A 482 7.91 -8.30 -3.76
CA LEU A 482 9.27 -8.30 -3.22
C LEU A 482 9.28 -8.63 -1.73
N PHE A 483 8.95 -7.64 -0.89
CA PHE A 483 8.86 -7.83 0.55
C PHE A 483 7.43 -8.15 0.95
N LYS A 484 7.26 -9.13 1.85
CA LYS A 484 5.97 -9.40 2.47
C LYS A 484 5.60 -8.22 3.37
N LEU A 485 4.40 -7.71 3.21
CA LEU A 485 3.98 -6.46 3.86
C LEU A 485 2.84 -6.65 4.87
N SER A 486 1.86 -7.48 4.53
CA SER A 486 0.59 -7.54 5.25
C SER A 486 0.63 -8.35 6.54
N GLY A 487 -0.43 -8.18 7.33
CA GLY A 487 -0.70 -8.95 8.54
C GLY A 487 0.33 -8.72 9.64
N GLY A 488 0.60 -9.80 10.36
CA GLY A 488 1.61 -9.88 11.41
C GLY A 488 3.05 -9.96 10.92
N THR A 489 3.31 -9.74 9.62
CA THR A 489 4.67 -9.78 9.05
C THR A 489 5.49 -8.59 9.55
N PRO A 490 6.63 -8.81 10.23
CA PRO A 490 7.50 -7.73 10.67
C PRO A 490 8.20 -7.04 9.49
N MET A 491 8.43 -5.73 9.61
CA MET A 491 9.18 -4.96 8.62
C MET A 491 9.95 -3.84 9.32
N PHE A 492 11.28 -3.90 9.17
CA PHE A 492 12.33 -3.25 9.97
C PHE A 492 12.28 -3.52 11.48
N LEU A 493 11.13 -3.32 12.12
CA LEU A 493 10.91 -3.76 13.49
C LEU A 493 10.83 -5.30 13.56
N PRO A 494 11.34 -5.94 14.63
CA PRO A 494 11.36 -7.41 14.71
C PRO A 494 9.98 -8.03 15.01
N ALA A 495 8.98 -7.24 15.43
CA ALA A 495 7.64 -7.72 15.70
C ALA A 495 6.59 -6.61 15.49
N THR A 496 5.37 -7.00 15.09
CA THR A 496 4.25 -6.08 14.90
C THR A 496 3.42 -5.82 16.18
N THR A 497 3.73 -6.54 17.26
CA THR A 497 2.99 -6.50 18.52
C THR A 497 3.50 -5.45 19.51
N GLY A 498 4.50 -4.65 19.12
CA GLY A 498 5.06 -3.60 19.97
C GLY A 498 3.99 -2.58 20.40
N LYS A 499 4.02 -2.13 21.65
CA LYS A 499 3.03 -1.17 22.16
C LYS A 499 3.50 0.26 21.94
N VAL A 500 2.82 1.00 21.08
CA VAL A 500 3.14 2.41 20.81
C VAL A 500 2.63 3.29 21.96
N GLY A 501 3.56 3.80 22.78
CA GLY A 501 3.26 4.76 23.85
C GLY A 501 3.30 6.22 23.39
N GLN A 502 4.03 6.52 22.31
CA GLN A 502 4.08 7.84 21.69
C GLN A 502 4.41 7.71 20.20
N ARG A 503 3.79 8.56 19.38
CA ARG A 503 4.03 8.70 17.95
C ARG A 503 4.29 10.17 17.62
N THR A 504 5.44 10.47 17.05
CA THR A 504 5.78 11.81 16.54
C THR A 504 5.99 11.71 15.04
N VAL A 505 5.35 12.59 14.27
CA VAL A 505 5.47 12.63 12.81
C VAL A 505 5.70 14.06 12.34
N ARG A 506 6.62 14.21 11.40
CA ARG A 506 6.82 15.43 10.63
C ARG A 506 6.75 15.10 9.14
N LEU A 507 5.80 15.73 8.45
CA LEU A 507 5.68 15.65 7.00
C LEU A 507 6.41 16.81 6.34
N TYR A 508 6.94 16.56 5.14
CA TYR A 508 7.52 17.55 4.24
C TYR A 508 6.80 17.42 2.90
N THR A 509 6.26 18.51 2.36
CA THR A 509 5.58 18.47 1.05
C THR A 509 6.31 19.30 0.01
N SER A 510 6.26 18.89 -1.25
CA SER A 510 6.91 19.58 -2.35
C SER A 510 6.48 21.05 -2.46
N GLN A 511 5.20 21.34 -2.25
CA GLN A 511 4.65 22.70 -2.26
C GLN A 511 5.18 23.56 -1.11
N ARG A 512 5.28 23.02 0.11
CA ARG A 512 5.64 23.79 1.30
C ARG A 512 7.14 23.80 1.59
N ASP A 513 7.79 22.66 1.44
CA ASP A 513 9.15 22.39 1.91
C ASP A 513 10.17 22.26 0.75
N GLY A 514 9.68 22.11 -0.48
CA GLY A 514 10.47 21.91 -1.70
C GLY A 514 10.76 20.44 -2.04
N PHE A 515 10.25 19.49 -1.25
CA PHE A 515 10.35 18.05 -1.48
C PHE A 515 9.27 17.29 -0.70
N ASP A 516 8.90 16.09 -1.16
CA ASP A 516 8.04 15.17 -0.42
C ASP A 516 8.87 14.20 0.44
N GLY A 517 8.46 14.03 1.69
CA GLY A 517 9.12 13.13 2.64
C GLY A 517 8.47 13.12 4.02
N SER A 518 8.92 12.21 4.88
CA SER A 518 8.40 12.08 6.23
C SER A 518 9.52 11.72 7.21
N ALA A 519 9.31 12.06 8.48
CA ALA A 519 10.15 11.67 9.60
C ALA A 519 9.25 11.25 10.76
N THR A 520 9.36 9.99 11.18
CA THR A 520 8.52 9.37 12.22
C THR A 520 9.39 8.81 13.33
N VAL A 521 8.96 8.94 14.59
CA VAL A 521 9.50 8.20 15.74
C VAL A 521 8.36 7.57 16.52
N LEU A 522 8.55 6.30 16.87
CA LEU A 522 7.70 5.53 17.77
C LEU A 522 8.46 5.27 19.06
N ARG A 523 7.83 5.62 20.18
CA ARG A 523 8.21 5.10 21.50
C ARG A 523 7.44 3.81 21.75
N LEU A 524 8.16 2.71 21.80
CA LEU A 524 7.66 1.39 22.12
C LEU A 524 7.86 1.10 23.62
N ASP A 525 7.23 0.06 24.13
CA ASP A 525 7.47 -0.47 25.47
C ASP A 525 8.88 -1.07 25.64
N THR A 526 9.51 -1.45 24.53
CA THR A 526 10.86 -2.03 24.50
C THR A 526 11.96 -1.07 24.06
N GLY A 527 11.63 0.18 23.69
CA GLY A 527 12.61 1.16 23.25
C GLY A 527 12.04 2.21 22.32
N TYR A 528 12.89 2.75 21.46
CA TYR A 528 12.57 3.75 20.45
C TYR A 528 13.03 3.29 19.07
N ALA A 529 12.23 3.60 18.06
CA ALA A 529 12.58 3.40 16.66
C ALA A 529 12.06 4.56 15.80
N GLY A 530 12.82 4.94 14.78
CA GLY A 530 12.53 6.03 13.88
C GLY A 530 12.68 5.64 12.42
N PHE A 531 11.98 6.36 11.56
CA PHE A 531 11.95 6.13 10.13
C PHE A 531 11.81 7.44 9.36
N THR A 532 12.71 7.70 8.41
CA THR A 532 12.56 8.77 7.43
C THR A 532 12.35 8.19 6.03
N THR A 533 11.53 8.87 5.24
CA THR A 533 11.27 8.54 3.83
C THR A 533 11.75 9.67 2.95
N LEU A 534 12.54 9.37 1.92
CA LEU A 534 13.22 10.34 1.07
C LEU A 534 12.50 10.52 -0.29
N PRO A 535 12.65 11.68 -0.96
CA PRO A 535 11.93 12.01 -2.21
C PRO A 535 12.29 11.09 -3.40
N THR A 536 13.40 10.39 -3.31
CA THR A 536 13.93 9.43 -4.28
C THR A 536 13.36 8.02 -4.12
N GLY A 537 12.60 7.76 -3.06
CA GLY A 537 12.14 6.43 -2.66
C GLY A 537 13.08 5.70 -1.69
N GLY A 538 14.20 6.31 -1.33
CA GLY A 538 15.07 5.82 -0.26
C GLY A 538 14.44 5.97 1.12
N VAL A 539 14.92 5.19 2.09
CA VAL A 539 14.46 5.22 3.48
C VAL A 539 15.63 5.15 4.45
N VAL A 540 15.45 5.68 5.66
CA VAL A 540 16.37 5.44 6.78
C VAL A 540 15.58 4.95 7.97
N TYR A 541 15.92 3.75 8.43
CA TYR A 541 15.44 3.18 9.69
C TYR A 541 16.53 3.31 10.75
N ALA A 542 16.14 3.69 11.97
CA ALA A 542 17.03 3.72 13.12
C ALA A 542 16.34 3.20 14.37
N THR A 543 17.06 2.47 15.22
CA THR A 543 16.52 1.92 16.46
C THR A 543 17.52 2.07 17.60
N SER A 544 16.99 2.10 18.82
CA SER A 544 17.77 2.01 20.06
C SER A 544 18.08 0.57 20.47
N GLY A 545 17.54 -0.43 19.75
CA GLY A 545 17.57 -1.84 20.13
C GLY A 545 16.31 -2.23 20.90
N THR A 546 15.22 -2.47 20.18
CA THR A 546 13.89 -2.83 20.67
C THR A 546 13.72 -4.33 20.92
N SER A 547 14.41 -5.19 20.17
CA SER A 547 14.43 -6.65 20.38
C SER A 547 15.54 -7.30 19.53
N ALA A 548 15.74 -8.61 19.66
CA ALA A 548 16.72 -9.34 18.86
C ALA A 548 16.30 -9.40 17.37
N GLY A 549 17.26 -9.34 16.46
CA GLY A 549 17.01 -9.39 15.02
C GLY A 549 16.50 -8.07 14.43
N GLU A 550 17.18 -6.96 14.74
CA GLU A 550 16.77 -5.63 14.24
C GLU A 550 16.93 -5.51 12.71
N GLY A 551 16.06 -4.69 12.10
CA GLY A 551 15.99 -4.56 10.64
C GLY A 551 15.46 -5.82 9.96
N HIS A 552 14.41 -6.43 10.53
CA HIS A 552 13.75 -7.64 10.02
C HIS A 552 12.98 -7.34 8.74
N LEU A 553 13.21 -8.09 7.67
CA LEU A 553 12.42 -8.04 6.44
C LEU A 553 12.11 -9.47 5.99
N GLU A 554 10.95 -9.71 5.42
CA GLU A 554 10.62 -10.99 4.78
C GLU A 554 10.40 -10.79 3.28
N VAL A 555 10.87 -11.72 2.45
CA VAL A 555 10.70 -11.69 1.00
C VAL A 555 9.71 -12.76 0.53
N HIS A 556 8.97 -12.51 -0.55
CA HIS A 556 8.31 -13.60 -1.25
C HIS A 556 9.35 -14.41 -2.03
N ASN A 557 9.42 -15.73 -1.84
CA ASN A 557 10.30 -16.61 -2.60
C ASN A 557 9.51 -17.84 -3.06
N LEU A 558 8.92 -17.74 -4.25
CA LEU A 558 8.01 -18.73 -4.84
C LEU A 558 8.47 -19.09 -6.25
N THR A 559 7.98 -20.21 -6.77
CA THR A 559 8.14 -20.67 -8.14
C THR A 559 6.89 -20.35 -8.96
N MET A 560 6.65 -19.06 -9.20
CA MET A 560 5.49 -18.50 -9.94
C MET A 560 5.97 -17.64 -11.12
N PRO A 561 6.51 -18.26 -12.18
CA PRO A 561 7.05 -17.53 -13.33
C PRO A 561 5.97 -16.71 -14.03
N GLY A 562 6.30 -15.47 -14.37
CA GLY A 562 5.35 -14.46 -14.87
C GLY A 562 4.98 -13.41 -13.82
N MET A 563 5.33 -13.64 -12.56
CA MET A 563 5.36 -12.61 -11.51
C MET A 563 6.79 -12.14 -11.28
N ALA A 564 6.98 -10.84 -11.03
CA ALA A 564 8.31 -10.26 -10.97
C ALA A 564 9.16 -10.88 -9.85
N GLY A 565 10.21 -11.64 -10.22
CA GLY A 565 11.19 -12.17 -9.26
C GLY A 565 10.78 -13.45 -8.54
N LEU A 566 9.64 -14.04 -8.91
CA LEU A 566 9.17 -15.32 -8.38
C LEU A 566 9.55 -16.47 -9.33
N ASP A 567 10.84 -16.53 -9.68
CA ASP A 567 11.39 -17.50 -10.63
C ASP A 567 11.91 -18.79 -9.94
N GLY A 568 11.52 -19.01 -8.68
CA GLY A 568 11.92 -20.18 -7.88
C GLY A 568 13.21 -20.02 -7.08
N ALA A 569 13.84 -18.84 -7.10
CA ALA A 569 14.93 -18.47 -6.21
C ALA A 569 15.10 -16.95 -6.13
N ARG A 570 15.71 -16.47 -5.03
CA ARG A 570 16.13 -15.08 -4.83
C ARG A 570 17.65 -14.98 -4.77
N SER A 571 18.21 -13.88 -5.27
CA SER A 571 19.65 -13.64 -5.34
C SER A 571 20.08 -12.54 -4.36
N TYR A 572 21.14 -12.81 -3.60
CA TYR A 572 21.69 -11.90 -2.61
C TYR A 572 23.15 -11.62 -2.90
N ARG A 573 23.55 -10.35 -2.97
CA ARG A 573 24.96 -9.94 -3.06
C ARG A 573 25.38 -9.14 -1.84
N PHE A 574 26.56 -9.43 -1.34
CA PHE A 574 27.09 -8.87 -0.10
C PHE A 574 28.63 -8.80 -0.20
N GLU A 575 29.30 -8.31 0.85
CA GLU A 575 30.74 -8.04 0.79
C GLU A 575 31.58 -9.30 0.53
N GLU A 576 31.17 -10.42 1.13
CA GLU A 576 31.86 -11.70 1.05
C GLU A 576 31.49 -12.52 -0.20
N GLY A 577 30.41 -12.20 -0.92
CA GLY A 577 30.04 -12.92 -2.14
C GLY A 577 28.61 -12.71 -2.64
N GLU A 578 28.12 -13.71 -3.37
CA GLU A 578 26.76 -13.80 -3.89
C GLU A 578 26.20 -15.20 -3.62
N VAL A 579 24.94 -15.28 -3.22
CA VAL A 579 24.22 -16.53 -2.95
C VAL A 579 22.84 -16.47 -3.59
N SER A 580 22.38 -17.59 -4.13
CA SER A 580 21.00 -17.76 -4.59
C SER A 580 20.26 -18.71 -3.65
N VAL A 581 19.17 -18.24 -3.04
CA VAL A 581 18.34 -18.99 -2.10
C VAL A 581 17.10 -19.49 -2.81
N ARG A 582 16.95 -20.81 -2.91
CA ARG A 582 15.83 -21.44 -3.60
C ARG A 582 14.51 -21.25 -2.85
N ALA A 583 13.44 -21.09 -3.60
CA ALA A 583 12.09 -21.09 -3.08
C ALA A 583 11.76 -22.44 -2.43
N GLN A 584 10.96 -22.43 -1.37
CA GLN A 584 10.60 -23.66 -0.64
C GLN A 584 9.76 -24.62 -1.48
N ASP A 585 9.01 -24.08 -2.45
CA ASP A 585 8.18 -24.82 -3.40
C ASP A 585 8.94 -25.34 -4.63
N ALA A 586 10.22 -24.99 -4.80
CA ALA A 586 11.07 -25.44 -5.92
C ALA A 586 11.48 -26.92 -5.81
N GLY A 587 11.09 -27.61 -4.73
CA GLY A 587 11.33 -29.04 -4.52
C GLY A 587 10.04 -29.87 -4.56
N THR A 588 10.15 -31.14 -4.94
CA THR A 588 9.06 -32.13 -4.78
C THR A 588 8.88 -32.48 -3.30
N ALA A 589 8.40 -31.55 -2.48
CA ALA A 589 8.11 -31.81 -1.08
C ALA A 589 6.77 -32.56 -0.97
N THR A 590 6.83 -33.87 -1.19
CA THR A 590 5.82 -34.82 -0.70
C THR A 590 5.76 -34.76 0.83
N THR A 591 4.56 -34.58 1.39
CA THR A 591 4.14 -34.93 2.77
C THR A 591 5.24 -34.90 3.85
N ALA A 592 5.22 -33.89 4.74
CA ALA A 592 5.86 -33.87 6.07
C ALA A 592 7.00 -34.89 6.28
N ALA A 593 8.07 -34.79 5.48
CA ALA A 593 9.22 -35.65 5.65
C ALA A 593 9.92 -35.28 6.99
N ALA A 594 10.39 -36.29 7.72
CA ALA A 594 11.19 -36.08 8.93
C ALA A 594 12.38 -35.15 8.62
N ARG A 595 12.49 -34.03 9.36
CA ARG A 595 13.57 -33.05 9.14
C ARG A 595 14.89 -33.64 9.64
N VAL A 596 15.94 -33.57 8.83
CA VAL A 596 17.29 -33.94 9.22
C VAL A 596 18.16 -32.71 9.10
N ASP A 597 18.71 -32.25 10.22
CA ASP A 597 19.62 -31.12 10.25
C ASP A 597 21.06 -31.68 10.32
N ASP A 598 21.88 -31.38 9.33
CA ASP A 598 23.31 -31.71 9.33
C ASP A 598 24.12 -30.42 9.53
N VAL A 599 24.59 -30.21 10.75
CA VAL A 599 25.15 -28.95 11.22
C VAL A 599 26.66 -29.09 11.39
N GLY A 600 27.41 -28.45 10.49
CA GLY A 600 28.87 -28.34 10.59
C GLY A 600 29.30 -27.08 11.35
N PHE A 601 30.45 -27.14 12.02
CA PHE A 601 31.05 -26.02 12.74
C PHE A 601 32.58 -26.11 12.75
N SER A 602 33.24 -25.03 13.19
CA SER A 602 34.69 -25.02 13.38
C SER A 602 35.12 -26.15 14.32
N ARG A 603 36.12 -26.93 13.90
CA ARG A 603 36.60 -28.07 14.67
C ARG A 603 36.92 -27.68 16.12
N ALA A 604 36.34 -28.42 17.06
CA ALA A 604 36.46 -28.16 18.49
C ALA A 604 36.79 -29.45 19.25
N THR A 605 37.59 -29.32 20.31
CA THR A 605 37.85 -30.43 21.24
C THR A 605 36.81 -30.40 22.35
N VAL A 606 35.93 -31.41 22.40
CA VAL A 606 34.84 -31.49 23.38
C VAL A 606 34.75 -32.88 23.99
N ARG A 607 34.29 -32.96 25.24
CA ARG A 607 33.88 -34.22 25.87
C ARG A 607 32.36 -34.34 25.93
N HIS A 608 31.68 -33.23 26.16
CA HIS A 608 30.23 -33.14 26.22
C HIS A 608 29.75 -32.27 25.07
N ILE A 609 28.64 -32.66 24.47
CA ILE A 609 27.98 -31.87 23.42
C ILE A 609 26.48 -31.90 23.64
N ARG A 610 25.80 -30.77 23.42
CA ARG A 610 24.36 -30.65 23.61
C ARG A 610 23.69 -29.86 22.51
N MET A 611 22.41 -30.14 22.31
CA MET A 611 21.47 -29.25 21.64
C MET A 611 20.75 -28.45 22.74
N LEU A 612 20.80 -27.12 22.66
CA LEU A 612 20.04 -26.21 23.50
C LEU A 612 18.98 -25.53 22.64
N GLY A 613 17.71 -25.76 22.95
CA GLY A 613 16.60 -25.11 22.28
C GLY A 613 16.64 -23.58 22.41
N VAL A 614 16.23 -22.90 21.34
CA VAL A 614 16.02 -21.45 21.31
C VAL A 614 14.57 -21.11 20.93
N ARG A 615 14.00 -21.84 19.96
CA ARG A 615 12.58 -21.71 19.60
C ARG A 615 11.98 -23.10 19.34
N PRO A 616 10.98 -23.55 20.12
CA PRO A 616 10.41 -24.89 19.98
C PRO A 616 9.46 -24.97 18.79
N ASP A 617 9.05 -26.17 18.42
CA ASP A 617 7.78 -26.32 17.73
C ASP A 617 6.64 -25.87 18.67
N PRO A 618 5.73 -24.98 18.25
CA PRO A 618 4.72 -24.39 19.14
C PRO A 618 3.73 -25.41 19.70
N THR A 619 3.57 -26.58 19.07
CA THR A 619 2.63 -27.62 19.52
C THR A 619 3.35 -28.76 20.25
N TYR A 620 4.53 -29.12 19.76
CA TYR A 620 5.18 -30.38 20.15
C TYR A 620 6.53 -30.21 20.86
N GLY A 621 7.07 -29.00 20.96
CA GLY A 621 8.33 -28.76 21.65
C GLY A 621 9.55 -29.22 20.83
N TYR A 622 10.38 -30.06 21.44
CA TYR A 622 11.54 -30.68 20.80
C TYR A 622 11.44 -32.20 20.90
N SER A 623 11.65 -32.90 19.77
CA SER A 623 11.76 -34.35 19.75
C SER A 623 12.71 -34.87 18.67
N LEU A 624 13.62 -35.75 19.06
CA LEU A 624 14.69 -36.28 18.22
C LEU A 624 14.66 -37.80 18.19
N TYR A 625 14.61 -38.36 16.98
CA TYR A 625 14.92 -39.77 16.71
C TYR A 625 16.42 -40.05 16.87
N ALA A 626 17.28 -39.10 16.49
CA ALA A 626 18.72 -39.26 16.66
C ALA A 626 19.45 -37.92 16.87
N PHE A 627 20.53 -37.97 17.66
CA PHE A 627 21.54 -36.93 17.79
C PHE A 627 22.92 -37.57 17.62
N GLU A 628 23.48 -37.41 16.42
CA GLU A 628 24.75 -38.02 16.02
C GLU A 628 25.87 -36.96 16.10
N VAL A 629 27.08 -37.34 16.55
CA VAL A 629 28.24 -36.43 16.69
C VAL A 629 29.43 -36.99 15.92
N ARG A 630 30.05 -36.19 15.05
CA ARG A 630 31.08 -36.68 14.10
C ARG A 630 32.31 -35.79 14.02
N ASP A 631 33.41 -36.43 13.61
CA ASP A 631 34.61 -35.79 13.05
C ASP A 631 34.62 -36.03 11.53
N GLY A 632 34.26 -35.03 10.75
CA GLY A 632 34.09 -35.09 9.31
C GLY A 632 32.73 -35.62 8.87
N ALA A 633 32.35 -35.32 7.61
CA ALA A 633 31.07 -35.74 7.03
C ALA A 633 30.90 -37.27 6.94
N ASP A 634 32.00 -38.00 6.73
CA ASP A 634 32.04 -39.46 6.64
C ASP A 634 32.45 -40.14 7.97
N GLY A 635 32.60 -39.35 9.05
CA GLY A 635 33.00 -39.85 10.36
C GLY A 635 31.96 -40.76 11.01
N SER A 636 32.44 -41.72 11.82
CA SER A 636 31.55 -42.54 12.66
C SER A 636 30.88 -41.68 13.74
N ASP A 637 29.64 -41.99 14.07
CA ASP A 637 28.91 -41.35 15.17
C ASP A 637 29.54 -41.70 16.53
N LEU A 638 30.18 -40.72 17.15
CA LEU A 638 30.87 -40.82 18.44
C LEU A 638 29.91 -40.83 19.64
N ALA A 639 28.67 -40.39 19.44
CA ALA A 639 27.64 -40.29 20.48
C ALA A 639 26.83 -41.59 20.64
N ARG A 640 26.94 -42.53 19.69
CA ARG A 640 26.20 -43.79 19.72
C ARG A 640 26.47 -44.60 20.99
N GLY A 641 25.40 -44.95 21.70
CA GLY A 641 25.43 -45.73 22.94
C GLY A 641 26.10 -45.01 24.12
N ARG A 642 26.33 -43.70 24.02
CA ARG A 642 26.92 -42.89 25.09
C ARG A 642 25.88 -42.44 26.13
N THR A 643 26.36 -42.00 27.28
CA THR A 643 25.48 -41.56 28.38
C THR A 643 24.93 -40.18 28.07
N ALA A 644 23.61 -40.04 28.13
CA ALA A 644 22.91 -38.81 27.81
C ALA A 644 22.18 -38.23 29.02
N THR A 645 22.05 -36.91 29.04
CA THR A 645 21.28 -36.14 30.03
C THR A 645 20.38 -35.14 29.32
N THR A 646 19.32 -34.68 29.97
CA THR A 646 18.38 -33.73 29.37
C THR A 646 17.75 -32.85 30.44
N SER A 647 17.23 -31.69 30.04
CA SER A 647 16.41 -30.84 30.90
C SER A 647 15.04 -31.44 31.23
N SER A 648 14.50 -32.30 30.35
CA SER A 648 13.11 -32.76 30.40
C SER A 648 12.88 -34.00 29.53
N TYR A 649 11.96 -34.87 29.92
CA TYR A 649 11.48 -35.93 29.05
C TYR A 649 10.04 -36.36 29.35
N ASP A 650 9.30 -36.78 28.32
CA ASP A 650 8.00 -37.44 28.48
C ASP A 650 8.22 -38.92 28.91
N PRO A 651 7.40 -39.50 29.80
CA PRO A 651 7.60 -40.88 30.24
C PRO A 651 7.71 -41.87 29.08
N GLY A 652 8.79 -42.66 29.06
CA GLY A 652 9.12 -43.59 27.97
C GLY A 652 9.78 -42.95 26.75
N LYS A 653 10.18 -41.68 26.82
CA LYS A 653 10.89 -40.91 25.79
C LYS A 653 12.16 -40.26 26.33
N GLY A 654 12.94 -41.04 27.09
CA GLY A 654 14.17 -40.62 27.76
C GLY A 654 15.30 -40.20 26.80
N PRO A 655 16.34 -39.52 27.31
CA PRO A 655 17.43 -38.98 26.50
C PRO A 655 18.25 -40.04 25.76
N GLU A 656 18.35 -41.25 26.32
CA GLU A 656 19.09 -42.39 25.73
C GLU A 656 18.59 -42.79 24.35
N LEU A 657 17.30 -42.57 24.08
CA LEU A 657 16.65 -42.97 22.83
C LEU A 657 17.06 -42.10 21.63
N ALA A 658 17.75 -40.97 21.84
CA ALA A 658 18.32 -40.20 20.74
C ALA A 658 19.72 -40.70 20.34
N PHE A 659 20.29 -41.66 21.08
CA PHE A 659 21.67 -42.13 20.90
C PHE A 659 21.76 -43.66 20.76
N ASP A 660 20.62 -44.37 20.67
CA ASP A 660 20.55 -45.83 20.58
C ASP A 660 20.73 -46.37 19.15
N GLY A 661 20.59 -45.50 18.14
CA GLY A 661 20.69 -45.85 16.73
C GLY A 661 19.40 -46.44 16.12
N ASP A 662 18.28 -46.40 16.84
CA ASP A 662 16.98 -46.86 16.36
C ASP A 662 16.07 -45.67 16.00
N LEU A 663 15.77 -45.49 14.71
CA LEU A 663 14.90 -44.40 14.24
C LEU A 663 13.40 -44.62 14.55
N ALA A 664 13.03 -45.71 15.26
CA ALA A 664 11.69 -45.94 15.79
C ALA A 664 11.51 -45.43 17.23
N THR A 665 12.59 -45.17 17.96
CA THR A 665 12.60 -44.62 19.33
C THR A 665 13.00 -43.15 19.30
N ARG A 666 12.61 -42.37 20.32
CA ARG A 666 12.91 -40.92 20.33
C ARG A 666 12.96 -40.35 21.73
N TRP A 667 13.83 -39.36 21.90
CA TRP A 667 13.72 -38.41 23.00
C TRP A 667 12.63 -37.38 22.72
N ALA A 668 11.91 -36.95 23.74
CA ALA A 668 10.92 -35.88 23.64
C ALA A 668 10.79 -35.13 24.95
N VAL A 669 10.72 -33.80 24.89
CA VAL A 669 10.41 -32.98 26.08
C VAL A 669 9.04 -33.35 26.67
N ALA A 670 8.90 -33.23 27.99
CA ALA A 670 7.64 -33.50 28.66
C ALA A 670 6.51 -32.63 28.07
N LYS A 671 5.29 -33.18 27.98
CA LYS A 671 4.15 -32.47 27.37
C LYS A 671 3.88 -31.10 28.00
N SER A 672 4.02 -30.99 29.32
CA SER A 672 3.83 -29.74 30.07
C SER A 672 4.93 -28.69 29.82
N GLU A 673 6.06 -29.09 29.26
CA GLU A 673 7.23 -28.23 29.03
C GLU A 673 7.48 -27.96 27.54
N ARG A 674 6.60 -28.39 26.63
CA ARG A 674 6.73 -28.11 25.20
C ARG A 674 6.87 -26.63 24.83
N PRO A 675 6.22 -25.67 25.52
CA PRO A 675 6.43 -24.24 25.24
C PRO A 675 7.79 -23.72 25.70
N ARG A 676 8.55 -24.50 26.47
CA ARG A 676 9.83 -24.10 27.06
C ARG A 676 10.92 -24.08 26.00
N ALA A 677 11.35 -22.88 25.64
CA ALA A 677 12.38 -22.66 24.63
C ALA A 677 13.75 -23.26 24.99
N ASP A 678 14.19 -23.12 26.24
CA ASP A 678 15.53 -23.51 26.71
C ASP A 678 15.68 -25.01 27.07
N SER A 679 14.86 -25.88 26.48
CA SER A 679 15.01 -27.33 26.70
C SER A 679 16.26 -27.85 26.00
N TRP A 680 17.00 -28.77 26.63
CA TRP A 680 18.27 -29.27 26.09
C TRP A 680 18.43 -30.79 26.21
N LEU A 681 19.24 -31.35 25.31
CA LEU A 681 19.65 -32.77 25.29
C LEU A 681 21.17 -32.82 25.10
N ALA A 682 21.89 -33.47 26.01
CA ALA A 682 23.34 -33.54 26.06
C ALA A 682 23.85 -34.98 26.09
N VAL A 683 25.08 -35.21 25.60
CA VAL A 683 25.77 -36.50 25.63
C VAL A 683 27.22 -36.34 26.11
N ASP A 684 27.68 -37.23 26.99
CA ASP A 684 29.09 -37.38 27.38
C ASP A 684 29.76 -38.43 26.47
N LEU A 685 30.68 -38.00 25.62
CA LEU A 685 31.42 -38.86 24.69
C LEU A 685 32.39 -39.81 25.41
N GLY A 686 32.64 -39.61 26.71
CA GLY A 686 33.47 -40.42 27.58
C GLY A 686 34.93 -39.96 27.66
N ALA A 687 35.42 -39.24 26.65
CA ALA A 687 36.72 -38.58 26.60
C ALA A 687 36.64 -37.33 25.71
N ALA A 688 37.68 -36.49 25.73
CA ALA A 688 37.79 -35.37 24.79
C ALA A 688 38.05 -35.89 23.37
N HIS A 689 37.22 -35.46 22.42
CA HIS A 689 37.32 -35.78 21.00
C HIS A 689 37.34 -34.48 20.19
N GLU A 690 38.08 -34.47 19.08
CA GLU A 690 37.87 -33.45 18.06
C GLU A 690 36.60 -33.78 17.27
N VAL A 691 35.72 -32.79 17.12
CA VAL A 691 34.46 -32.92 16.37
C VAL A 691 34.22 -31.65 15.57
N ASP A 692 33.52 -31.76 14.46
CA ASP A 692 33.18 -30.61 13.60
C ASP A 692 31.74 -30.66 13.07
N ARG A 693 30.95 -31.64 13.51
CA ARG A 693 29.61 -31.89 12.97
C ARG A 693 28.69 -32.57 13.96
N VAL A 694 27.42 -32.19 13.89
CA VAL A 694 26.30 -32.95 14.47
C VAL A 694 25.22 -33.19 13.44
N THR A 695 24.50 -34.30 13.57
CA THR A 695 23.32 -34.59 12.75
C THR A 695 22.13 -34.85 13.67
N LEU A 696 21.08 -34.04 13.54
CA LEU A 696 19.84 -34.13 14.31
C LEU A 696 18.73 -34.66 13.42
N ARG A 697 18.14 -35.81 13.78
CA ARG A 697 17.00 -36.39 13.08
C ARG A 697 15.74 -36.14 13.87
N TRP A 698 14.89 -35.25 13.38
CA TRP A 698 13.69 -34.81 14.07
C TRP A 698 12.48 -35.70 13.80
N GLU A 699 11.59 -35.75 14.78
CA GLU A 699 10.19 -36.13 14.54
C GLU A 699 9.43 -34.96 13.88
N ALA A 700 8.11 -35.08 13.67
CA ALA A 700 7.29 -33.97 13.19
C ALA A 700 7.40 -32.72 14.08
N ALA A 701 7.71 -32.93 15.37
CA ALA A 701 8.05 -31.92 16.38
C ALA A 701 9.46 -31.32 16.25
N ALA A 702 9.81 -30.78 15.08
CA ALA A 702 11.15 -30.24 14.85
C ALA A 702 11.34 -28.85 15.49
N GLY A 703 12.37 -28.70 16.33
CA GLY A 703 12.69 -27.41 16.94
C GLY A 703 12.97 -26.33 15.88
N ARG A 704 12.40 -25.14 16.02
CA ARG A 704 12.51 -24.07 15.00
C ARG A 704 13.82 -23.28 15.07
N ALA A 705 14.50 -23.30 16.22
CA ALA A 705 15.86 -22.80 16.40
C ALA A 705 16.52 -23.46 17.62
N TYR A 706 17.83 -23.67 17.55
CA TYR A 706 18.64 -24.24 18.64
C TYR A 706 20.12 -23.88 18.47
N LEU A 707 20.88 -24.04 19.55
CA LEU A 707 22.34 -23.99 19.58
C LEU A 707 22.91 -25.39 19.74
N VAL A 708 24.04 -25.65 19.09
CA VAL A 708 24.92 -26.78 19.37
C VAL A 708 26.03 -26.26 20.25
N GLN A 709 26.18 -26.81 21.45
CA GLN A 709 27.17 -26.35 22.41
C GLN A 709 28.12 -27.47 22.81
N GLY A 710 29.40 -27.14 22.94
CA GLY A 710 30.47 -28.03 23.37
C GLY A 710 30.94 -27.70 24.78
N SER A 711 31.42 -28.72 25.49
CA SER A 711 32.02 -28.56 26.80
C SER A 711 33.09 -29.61 27.08
N THR A 712 34.11 -29.26 27.85
CA THR A 712 35.15 -30.20 28.31
C THR A 712 34.83 -30.81 29.67
N ASP A 713 33.97 -30.16 30.47
CA ASP A 713 33.65 -30.52 31.86
C ASP A 713 32.16 -30.84 32.10
N GLY A 714 31.27 -30.50 31.15
CA GLY A 714 29.82 -30.65 31.27
C GLY A 714 29.14 -29.52 32.06
N GLU A 715 29.89 -28.55 32.56
CA GLU A 715 29.42 -27.44 33.39
C GLU A 715 29.50 -26.11 32.62
N HIS A 716 30.63 -25.85 31.96
CA HIS A 716 30.86 -24.65 31.15
C HIS A 716 30.68 -24.99 29.67
N TRP A 717 29.76 -24.30 29.00
CA TRP A 717 29.35 -24.58 27.63
C TRP A 717 29.72 -23.43 26.71
N GLU A 718 30.24 -23.76 25.53
CA GLU A 718 30.56 -22.82 24.46
C GLU A 718 29.69 -23.11 23.23
N ASP A 719 29.19 -22.06 22.57
CA ASP A 719 28.43 -22.18 21.33
C ASP A 719 29.35 -22.60 20.19
N LEU A 720 29.05 -23.75 19.58
CA LEU A 720 29.75 -24.27 18.41
C LEU A 720 29.01 -23.92 17.11
N ALA A 721 27.69 -24.02 17.13
CA ALA A 721 26.83 -23.71 15.99
C ALA A 721 25.45 -23.22 16.44
N ALA A 722 24.73 -22.59 15.52
CA ALA A 722 23.32 -22.26 15.65
C ALA A 722 22.53 -22.83 14.47
N TRP A 723 21.26 -23.14 14.69
CA TRP A 723 20.31 -23.50 13.66
C TRP A 723 19.06 -22.60 13.73
N PRO A 724 18.49 -22.16 12.60
CA PRO A 724 18.98 -22.38 11.24
C PRO A 724 20.38 -21.77 11.01
N VAL A 725 21.16 -22.37 10.10
CA VAL A 725 22.40 -21.76 9.63
C VAL A 725 22.01 -20.75 8.55
N PRO A 726 22.45 -19.49 8.63
CA PRO A 726 22.08 -18.51 7.62
C PRO A 726 22.74 -18.83 6.27
N GLU A 727 21.98 -18.69 5.19
CA GLU A 727 22.53 -18.74 3.83
C GLU A 727 23.45 -17.55 3.52
N VAL A 728 23.25 -16.42 4.20
CA VAL A 728 24.13 -15.24 4.15
C VAL A 728 24.47 -14.82 5.56
N SER A 729 25.75 -14.64 5.88
CA SER A 729 26.20 -13.94 7.08
C SER A 729 27.32 -12.98 6.68
N SER A 730 27.05 -11.67 6.78
CA SER A 730 27.91 -10.62 6.24
C SER A 730 28.24 -9.59 7.29
N ARG A 731 29.53 -9.26 7.44
CA ARG A 731 30.00 -8.12 8.26
C ARG A 731 30.38 -6.91 7.40
N GLY A 732 30.04 -6.96 6.11
CA GLY A 732 30.36 -5.93 5.13
C GLY A 732 29.54 -4.64 5.22
N GLY A 733 28.44 -4.66 5.99
CA GLY A 733 27.56 -3.50 6.16
C GLY A 733 26.71 -3.15 4.94
N TRP A 734 26.52 -4.09 3.98
CA TRP A 734 25.58 -3.92 2.88
C TRP A 734 25.02 -5.25 2.35
N LEU A 735 23.83 -5.18 1.76
CA LEU A 735 23.14 -6.29 1.11
C LEU A 735 22.37 -5.78 -0.12
N ASP A 736 22.50 -6.48 -1.24
CA ASP A 736 21.69 -6.31 -2.45
C ASP A 736 20.73 -7.50 -2.56
N VAL A 737 19.44 -7.23 -2.73
CA VAL A 737 18.37 -8.22 -2.95
C VAL A 737 17.88 -8.08 -4.38
N ASP A 738 18.19 -9.07 -5.23
CA ASP A 738 17.84 -9.15 -6.66
C ASP A 738 18.25 -7.97 -7.55
N GLY A 739 19.08 -7.03 -7.07
CA GLY A 739 19.27 -5.75 -7.77
C GLY A 739 18.09 -4.78 -7.62
N ARG A 740 17.08 -5.12 -6.80
CA ARG A 740 15.83 -4.37 -6.60
C ARG A 740 15.83 -3.57 -5.31
N ALA A 741 16.39 -4.13 -4.23
CA ALA A 741 16.48 -3.47 -2.94
C ALA A 741 17.92 -3.52 -2.40
N GLY A 742 18.49 -2.34 -2.13
CA GLY A 742 19.80 -2.21 -1.52
C GLY A 742 19.70 -1.75 -0.08
N LEU A 743 20.44 -2.40 0.82
CA LEU A 743 20.55 -2.04 2.23
C LEU A 743 22.00 -1.67 2.54
N VAL A 744 22.19 -0.57 3.26
CA VAL A 744 23.45 -0.22 3.92
C VAL A 744 23.21 -0.16 5.42
N VAL A 745 23.97 -0.95 6.18
CA VAL A 745 23.76 -1.15 7.63
C VAL A 745 24.94 -0.60 8.40
N ARG A 746 24.64 0.18 9.46
CA ARG A 746 25.63 0.89 10.26
C ARG A 746 25.28 0.87 11.74
N GLY A 747 26.28 1.09 12.59
CA GLY A 747 26.10 1.25 14.04
C GLY A 747 25.93 -0.04 14.83
N SER A 748 25.88 -1.20 14.16
CA SER A 748 25.80 -2.52 14.78
C SER A 748 27.05 -3.35 14.50
N ASP A 749 27.48 -4.13 15.49
CA ASP A 749 28.52 -5.15 15.36
C ASP A 749 27.95 -6.52 14.97
N HIS A 750 26.63 -6.65 14.85
CA HIS A 750 25.96 -7.88 14.43
C HIS A 750 25.99 -8.02 12.90
N PRO A 751 26.15 -9.25 12.37
CA PRO A 751 26.16 -9.48 10.94
C PRO A 751 24.77 -9.24 10.34
N ILE A 752 24.73 -8.89 9.05
CA ILE A 752 23.54 -9.02 8.23
C ILE A 752 23.35 -10.51 7.96
N ALA A 753 22.14 -11.04 8.14
CA ALA A 753 21.85 -12.45 7.92
C ALA A 753 20.65 -12.67 6.98
N VAL A 754 20.68 -13.77 6.22
CA VAL A 754 19.54 -14.26 5.43
C VAL A 754 19.27 -15.71 5.83
N TYR A 755 18.00 -16.01 6.12
CA TYR A 755 17.46 -17.31 6.51
C TYR A 755 16.26 -17.65 5.62
N GLY A 756 16.47 -18.39 4.53
CA GLY A 756 15.42 -18.67 3.56
C GLY A 756 14.77 -17.40 3.00
N ASP A 757 13.61 -17.04 3.51
CA ASP A 757 12.83 -15.86 3.11
C ASP A 757 12.95 -14.68 4.10
N THR A 758 13.75 -14.80 5.16
CA THR A 758 13.93 -13.76 6.18
C THR A 758 15.30 -13.09 6.05
N ILE A 759 15.33 -11.77 6.16
CA ILE A 759 16.53 -10.94 6.20
C ILE A 759 16.57 -10.23 7.55
N LEU A 760 17.72 -10.26 8.23
CA LEU A 760 17.99 -9.47 9.43
C LEU A 760 19.14 -8.51 9.13
N ALA A 761 18.93 -7.21 9.28
CA ALA A 761 20.01 -6.23 9.13
C ALA A 761 21.06 -6.36 10.25
N ALA A 762 20.63 -6.73 11.45
CA ALA A 762 21.49 -7.00 12.60
C ALA A 762 21.03 -8.27 13.32
N ASP A 763 21.65 -9.40 12.98
CA ASP A 763 21.38 -10.71 13.57
C ASP A 763 22.09 -10.88 14.92
N GLY A 764 21.36 -10.62 16.01
CA GLY A 764 21.86 -10.70 17.37
C GLY A 764 20.89 -10.10 18.40
N PRO A 765 21.33 -9.98 19.67
CA PRO A 765 20.59 -9.28 20.72
C PRO A 765 20.22 -7.84 20.34
N ALA A 766 19.25 -7.28 21.07
CA ALA A 766 18.81 -5.90 20.87
C ALA A 766 19.98 -4.92 20.97
N ALA A 767 20.24 -4.19 19.89
CA ALA A 767 21.30 -3.19 19.80
C ALA A 767 20.88 -2.06 18.85
N PRO A 768 21.45 -0.84 19.02
CA PRO A 768 21.24 0.23 18.07
C PRO A 768 21.70 -0.16 16.66
N VAL A 769 20.90 0.17 15.65
CA VAL A 769 21.28 0.02 14.24
C VAL A 769 20.66 1.14 13.42
N VAL A 770 21.36 1.53 12.37
CA VAL A 770 20.88 2.42 11.31
C VAL A 770 20.93 1.67 9.99
N VAL A 771 19.80 1.62 9.28
CA VAL A 771 19.66 0.97 7.98
C VAL A 771 19.22 2.00 6.95
N GLU A 772 20.02 2.20 5.91
CA GLU A 772 19.68 3.03 4.76
C GLU A 772 19.20 2.11 3.62
N GLY A 773 17.96 2.27 3.18
CA GLY A 773 17.34 1.54 2.08
C GLY A 773 17.38 2.33 0.78
N TYR A 774 17.79 1.69 -0.31
CA TYR A 774 17.97 2.29 -1.64
C TYR A 774 17.22 1.48 -2.72
N PRO A 775 16.30 2.09 -3.48
CA PRO A 775 15.58 1.39 -4.55
C PRO A 775 16.46 1.21 -5.80
N GLY A 776 16.57 -0.03 -6.29
CA GLY A 776 17.17 -0.35 -7.61
C GLY A 776 18.64 0.01 -7.79
N VAL A 777 19.41 0.16 -6.70
CA VAL A 777 20.83 0.54 -6.77
C VAL A 777 21.72 -0.68 -6.97
N SER A 778 22.68 -0.60 -7.90
CA SER A 778 23.62 -1.72 -8.15
C SER A 778 24.49 -2.07 -6.93
N ALA A 779 24.82 -3.35 -6.77
CA ALA A 779 25.74 -3.85 -5.73
C ALA A 779 27.08 -3.08 -5.66
N LYS A 780 27.64 -2.67 -6.81
CA LYS A 780 28.88 -1.87 -6.87
C LYS A 780 28.70 -0.51 -6.18
N THR A 781 27.57 0.15 -6.42
CA THR A 781 27.25 1.44 -5.80
C THR A 781 26.96 1.26 -4.32
N LEU A 782 26.21 0.22 -3.92
CA LEU A 782 25.95 -0.09 -2.50
C LEU A 782 27.25 -0.30 -1.71
N ARG A 783 28.18 -1.08 -2.25
CA ARG A 783 29.51 -1.27 -1.64
C ARG A 783 30.27 0.04 -1.48
N ALA A 784 30.17 0.95 -2.45
CA ALA A 784 30.80 2.27 -2.35
C ALA A 784 30.12 3.16 -1.29
N LEU A 785 28.79 3.10 -1.19
CA LEU A 785 28.01 3.80 -0.17
C LEU A 785 28.34 3.28 1.24
N ALA A 786 28.43 1.97 1.44
CA ALA A 786 28.79 1.36 2.73
C ALA A 786 30.15 1.84 3.24
N ARG A 787 31.11 2.06 2.33
CA ARG A 787 32.47 2.54 2.63
C ARG A 787 32.57 4.06 2.79
N LYS A 788 31.54 4.81 2.43
CA LYS A 788 31.50 6.27 2.60
C LYS A 788 31.48 6.59 4.10
N ALA A 789 32.23 7.63 4.50
CA ALA A 789 32.19 8.13 5.86
C ALA A 789 30.75 8.58 6.21
N SER A 790 30.28 8.18 7.38
CA SER A 790 28.93 8.48 7.88
C SER A 790 28.95 9.65 8.85
N PRO A 791 27.83 10.38 9.00
CA PRO A 791 27.71 11.37 10.05
C PRO A 791 27.88 10.77 11.44
N THR A 792 28.42 11.56 12.36
CA THR A 792 28.67 11.14 13.75
C THR A 792 28.27 12.23 14.72
N THR A 793 27.92 11.83 15.94
CA THR A 793 27.63 12.74 17.05
C THR A 793 28.15 12.15 18.35
N GLY A 794 28.51 13.01 19.31
CA GLY A 794 28.93 12.59 20.64
C GLY A 794 27.77 12.10 21.52
N ASN A 795 26.52 12.31 21.11
CA ASN A 795 25.34 11.90 21.88
C ASN A 795 24.77 10.57 21.37
N LYS A 796 24.86 9.51 22.19
CA LYS A 796 24.39 8.15 21.85
C LYS A 796 22.88 8.02 21.67
N ALA A 797 22.09 8.96 22.20
CA ALA A 797 20.63 9.00 22.00
C ALA A 797 20.24 9.44 20.58
N ILE A 798 21.16 10.09 19.86
CA ILE A 798 20.91 10.63 18.53
C ILE A 798 21.50 9.69 17.48
N GLN A 799 20.64 9.16 16.61
CA GLN A 799 21.06 8.42 15.42
C GLN A 799 20.99 9.33 14.19
N VAL A 800 21.96 9.20 13.30
CA VAL A 800 22.14 10.11 12.15
C VAL A 800 22.50 9.36 10.88
N ALA A 801 21.95 9.78 9.75
CA ALA A 801 22.30 9.26 8.44
C ALA A 801 22.33 10.38 7.40
N PHE A 802 23.25 10.28 6.44
CA PHE A 802 23.35 11.21 5.31
C PHE A 802 23.19 10.45 4.00
N THR A 803 21.94 10.37 3.56
CA THR A 803 21.44 9.49 2.51
C THR A 803 20.88 10.37 1.40
N GLU A 804 21.35 10.20 0.16
CA GLU A 804 20.86 10.95 -1.01
C GLU A 804 20.80 12.48 -0.79
N GLU A 805 21.86 13.02 -0.19
CA GLU A 805 22.02 14.44 0.16
C GLU A 805 21.06 14.98 1.23
N HIS A 806 20.24 14.12 1.84
CA HIS A 806 19.37 14.48 2.96
C HIS A 806 19.99 13.99 4.28
N LEU A 807 19.91 14.85 5.31
CA LEU A 807 20.36 14.51 6.66
C LEU A 807 19.17 14.07 7.50
N SER A 808 19.14 12.79 7.86
CA SER A 808 18.17 12.21 8.80
C SER A 808 18.72 12.28 10.21
N LEU A 809 17.94 12.81 11.14
CA LEU A 809 18.27 12.93 12.55
C LEU A 809 17.16 12.30 13.39
N PHE A 810 17.50 11.42 14.32
CA PHE A 810 16.54 10.74 15.19
C PHE A 810 16.93 10.94 16.65
N ASN A 811 16.06 11.54 17.46
CA ASN A 811 16.18 11.50 18.90
C ASN A 811 15.42 10.30 19.46
N LEU A 812 16.16 9.24 19.77
CA LEU A 812 15.61 7.96 20.25
C LEU A 812 15.60 7.93 21.79
N SER A 813 15.14 9.01 22.41
CA SER A 813 15.06 9.15 23.88
C SER A 813 13.86 9.98 24.34
N GLY A 814 13.63 9.97 25.67
CA GLY A 814 12.56 10.73 26.32
C GLY A 814 12.89 12.19 26.62
N ASP A 815 14.10 12.65 26.33
CA ASP A 815 14.57 14.00 26.64
C ASP A 815 14.79 14.82 25.38
N ALA A 816 14.60 16.13 25.43
CA ALA A 816 15.05 17.03 24.36
C ALA A 816 16.58 17.09 24.35
N VAL A 817 17.17 17.15 23.16
CA VAL A 817 18.63 17.09 22.97
C VAL A 817 19.10 18.23 22.07
N THR A 818 20.10 18.95 22.55
CA THR A 818 20.95 19.82 21.72
C THR A 818 22.32 19.16 21.58
N THR A 819 22.79 18.97 20.37
CA THR A 819 24.10 18.37 20.11
C THR A 819 24.72 18.86 18.81
N THR A 820 25.98 18.50 18.60
CA THR A 820 26.67 18.75 17.34
C THR A 820 26.77 17.45 16.55
N VAL A 821 26.51 17.54 15.24
CA VAL A 821 26.59 16.45 14.28
C VAL A 821 27.67 16.78 13.25
N ASP A 822 28.71 15.96 13.21
CA ASP A 822 29.74 16.05 12.17
C ASP A 822 29.24 15.30 10.93
N VAL A 823 29.09 16.01 9.82
CA VAL A 823 28.57 15.50 8.55
C VAL A 823 29.73 15.49 7.54
N PRO A 824 30.38 14.34 7.30
CA PRO A 824 31.48 14.24 6.36
C PRO A 824 30.96 14.37 4.91
N GLN A 825 31.72 15.08 4.08
CA GLN A 825 31.35 15.33 2.69
C GLN A 825 32.58 15.24 1.78
N SER A 826 32.38 14.70 0.58
CA SER A 826 33.40 14.58 -0.45
C SER A 826 33.31 15.71 -1.47
N GLY A 827 34.44 16.09 -2.07
CA GLY A 827 34.50 17.09 -3.14
C GLY A 827 34.83 18.51 -2.65
N ALA A 828 34.83 19.46 -3.58
CA ALA A 828 35.21 20.85 -3.32
C ALA A 828 34.06 21.70 -2.70
N GLY A 829 32.81 21.29 -2.93
CA GLY A 829 31.63 21.94 -2.35
C GLY A 829 31.24 21.37 -0.99
N ARG A 830 30.44 22.14 -0.25
CA ARG A 830 29.78 21.70 0.98
C ARG A 830 28.29 21.96 0.87
N VAL A 831 27.50 20.90 0.93
CA VAL A 831 26.05 20.96 1.13
C VAL A 831 25.79 21.45 2.55
N VAL A 832 24.86 22.38 2.67
CA VAL A 832 24.49 23.03 3.93
C VAL A 832 22.97 23.01 4.10
N PHE A 833 22.51 22.80 5.34
CA PHE A 833 21.11 22.54 5.71
C PHE A 833 20.53 23.74 6.47
N GLN A 834 19.21 23.77 6.62
CA GLN A 834 18.56 24.80 7.44
C GLN A 834 19.03 24.73 8.90
N GLY A 835 19.35 25.89 9.49
CA GLY A 835 19.92 25.99 10.84
C GLY A 835 21.38 26.48 10.83
N ASP A 836 22.07 26.23 11.93
CA ASP A 836 23.43 26.71 12.20
C ASP A 836 24.47 25.60 11.98
N GLN A 837 25.52 25.92 11.22
CA GLN A 837 26.61 24.98 10.98
C GLN A 837 27.94 25.67 10.68
N THR A 838 29.04 24.96 10.92
CA THR A 838 30.39 25.44 10.64
C THR A 838 31.07 24.53 9.63
N LEU A 839 31.72 25.10 8.61
CA LEU A 839 32.51 24.32 7.66
C LEU A 839 33.76 23.75 8.33
N THR A 840 34.00 22.47 8.09
CA THR A 840 35.20 21.76 8.51
C THR A 840 36.03 21.35 7.29
N ASP A 841 37.24 20.90 7.53
CA ASP A 841 38.18 20.44 6.52
C ASP A 841 37.62 19.25 5.73
N SER A 842 36.81 18.41 6.38
CA SER A 842 36.22 17.18 5.85
C SER A 842 34.71 17.23 5.61
N GLY A 843 34.03 18.34 5.92
CA GLY A 843 32.57 18.42 5.82
C GLY A 843 31.98 19.63 6.54
N THR A 844 30.99 19.38 7.39
CA THR A 844 30.31 20.40 8.20
C THR A 844 30.06 19.89 9.62
N SER A 845 30.05 20.80 10.58
CA SER A 845 29.62 20.55 11.96
C SER A 845 28.29 21.28 12.19
N TYR A 846 27.20 20.52 12.25
CA TYR A 846 25.81 21.00 12.31
C TYR A 846 25.30 21.04 13.76
N GLN A 847 24.66 22.13 14.16
CA GLN A 847 24.00 22.23 15.46
C GLN A 847 22.58 21.67 15.35
N ALA A 848 22.35 20.52 15.98
CA ALA A 848 21.08 19.84 15.99
C ALA A 848 20.33 20.10 17.30
N GLU A 849 19.06 20.47 17.18
CA GLU A 849 18.12 20.60 18.29
C GLU A 849 16.91 19.72 17.98
N LEU A 850 16.65 18.72 18.83
CA LEU A 850 15.52 17.80 18.67
C LEU A 850 14.74 17.70 19.97
N LEU A 851 13.41 17.73 19.87
CA LEU A 851 12.51 17.39 20.96
C LEU A 851 12.59 15.91 21.31
N SER A 852 12.03 15.53 22.45
CA SER A 852 11.92 14.12 22.87
C SER A 852 11.18 13.29 21.83
N ALA A 853 11.73 12.13 21.46
CA ALA A 853 11.15 11.23 20.46
C ALA A 853 10.78 11.95 19.14
N GLU A 854 11.67 12.80 18.63
CA GLU A 854 11.51 13.52 17.36
C GLU A 854 12.46 12.99 16.29
N ALA A 855 12.03 13.05 15.03
CA ALA A 855 12.90 12.91 13.88
C ALA A 855 12.79 14.12 12.94
N LEU A 856 13.91 14.44 12.29
CA LEU A 856 14.00 15.48 11.27
C LEU A 856 14.61 14.90 9.99
N LEU A 857 14.08 15.33 8.85
CA LEU A 857 14.67 15.09 7.52
C LEU A 857 15.03 16.43 6.91
N LEU A 858 16.32 16.74 6.85
CA LEU A 858 16.81 18.03 6.39
C LEU A 858 17.28 17.95 4.93
N PRO A 859 16.64 18.68 4.00
CA PRO A 859 17.05 18.71 2.61
C PRO A 859 18.29 19.60 2.41
N PRO A 860 19.06 19.39 1.32
CA PRO A 860 20.12 20.31 0.94
C PRO A 860 19.49 21.68 0.60
N ARG A 861 19.89 22.75 1.31
CA ARG A 861 19.39 24.12 1.01
C ARG A 861 20.31 24.85 0.07
N PHE A 862 21.61 24.81 0.34
CA PHE A 862 22.63 25.39 -0.53
C PHE A 862 23.84 24.48 -0.66
N THR A 863 24.62 24.70 -1.70
CA THR A 863 26.01 24.24 -1.81
C THR A 863 26.93 25.45 -1.76
N VAL A 864 27.89 25.44 -0.85
CA VAL A 864 28.96 26.46 -0.78
C VAL A 864 30.19 25.92 -1.50
N THR A 865 30.70 26.64 -2.49
CA THR A 865 31.88 26.26 -3.28
C THR A 865 32.95 27.37 -3.30
N PRO A 866 34.25 27.03 -3.45
CA PRO A 866 35.29 28.03 -3.72
C PRO A 866 35.07 28.69 -5.09
N VAL A 867 35.19 30.02 -5.19
CA VAL A 867 34.97 30.75 -6.46
C VAL A 867 35.90 30.29 -7.59
N SER A 868 37.15 29.94 -7.27
CA SER A 868 38.14 29.50 -8.25
C SER A 868 37.94 28.07 -8.74
N GLY A 869 37.05 27.28 -8.12
CA GLY A 869 36.83 25.86 -8.44
C GLY A 869 37.98 24.91 -8.06
N VAL A 870 39.15 25.43 -7.67
CA VAL A 870 40.38 24.65 -7.38
C VAL A 870 40.91 24.89 -5.95
N GLY A 871 40.26 25.76 -5.16
CA GLY A 871 40.65 26.06 -3.78
C GLY A 871 39.99 25.17 -2.71
N ARG A 872 40.49 25.18 -1.47
CA ARG A 872 39.78 24.62 -0.30
C ARG A 872 38.88 25.69 0.31
N LEU A 873 37.70 25.29 0.79
CA LEU A 873 36.87 26.15 1.62
C LEU A 873 37.57 26.39 2.97
N PRO A 874 37.44 27.58 3.56
CA PRO A 874 38.07 27.88 4.85
C PRO A 874 37.39 27.11 5.98
N THR A 875 38.18 26.36 6.76
CA THR A 875 37.72 25.80 8.04
C THR A 875 37.29 26.94 8.98
N GLY A 876 36.15 26.77 9.66
CA GLY A 876 35.63 27.76 10.61
C GLY A 876 34.72 28.82 10.00
N LEU A 877 34.38 28.75 8.71
CA LEU A 877 33.29 29.54 8.14
C LEU A 877 31.96 29.09 8.72
N ARG A 878 31.27 29.98 9.42
CA ARG A 878 29.91 29.74 9.95
C ARG A 878 28.89 30.05 8.87
N VAL A 879 27.91 29.18 8.76
CA VAL A 879 26.81 29.24 7.81
C VAL A 879 25.52 29.09 8.61
N GLN A 880 24.70 30.13 8.59
CA GLN A 880 23.37 30.11 9.19
C GLN A 880 22.33 30.26 8.09
N ILE A 881 21.44 29.28 7.97
CA ILE A 881 20.42 29.23 6.93
C ILE A 881 19.05 29.43 7.56
N THR A 882 18.41 30.51 7.18
CA THR A 882 17.06 30.85 7.65
C THR A 882 15.99 30.11 6.83
N ASP A 883 16.15 30.14 5.50
CA ASP A 883 15.21 29.56 4.53
C ASP A 883 15.96 29.15 3.24
N GLY A 884 15.23 28.61 2.26
CA GLY A 884 15.77 28.16 0.98
C GLY A 884 16.29 29.27 0.04
N ALA A 885 16.19 30.55 0.41
CA ALA A 885 16.64 31.70 -0.39
C ALA A 885 17.70 32.57 0.31
N THR A 886 17.82 32.49 1.64
CA THR A 886 18.67 33.38 2.46
C THR A 886 19.67 32.60 3.32
N VAL A 887 20.96 32.94 3.17
CA VAL A 887 22.05 32.43 4.00
C VAL A 887 22.88 33.57 4.60
N ARG A 888 23.33 33.40 5.84
CA ARG A 888 24.25 34.31 6.53
C ARG A 888 25.59 33.63 6.75
N LEU A 889 26.67 34.30 6.39
CA LEU A 889 28.03 33.80 6.43
C LEU A 889 28.90 34.65 7.37
N SER A 890 29.68 34.03 8.25
CA SER A 890 30.58 34.76 9.17
C SER A 890 31.78 33.92 9.62
N GLY A 891 32.71 34.53 10.37
CA GLY A 891 33.88 33.85 10.93
C GLY A 891 35.13 33.99 10.06
N ALA A 892 35.42 33.00 9.21
CA ALA A 892 36.61 32.99 8.36
C ALA A 892 36.48 33.95 7.17
N ALA A 893 37.50 34.79 6.95
CA ALA A 893 37.52 35.68 5.79
C ALA A 893 37.77 34.89 4.50
N CYS A 894 36.88 35.04 3.52
CA CYS A 894 36.96 34.28 2.28
C CYS A 894 36.08 34.84 1.17
N ARG A 895 36.24 34.28 -0.04
CA ARG A 895 35.34 34.50 -1.16
C ARG A 895 34.78 33.16 -1.63
N VAL A 896 33.46 33.02 -1.57
CA VAL A 896 32.75 31.75 -1.86
C VAL A 896 31.60 31.99 -2.84
N ARG A 897 31.20 30.94 -3.54
CA ARG A 897 29.95 30.89 -4.30
C ARG A 897 28.93 30.10 -3.49
N VAL A 898 27.72 30.62 -3.38
CA VAL A 898 26.57 29.94 -2.78
C VAL A 898 25.63 29.57 -3.92
N GLU A 899 25.22 28.31 -3.99
CA GLU A 899 24.40 27.76 -5.06
C GLU A 899 23.17 27.07 -4.46
N GLY A 900 22.00 27.26 -5.05
CA GLY A 900 20.75 26.64 -4.60
C GLY A 900 19.62 26.94 -5.57
N GLN A 901 18.69 26.00 -5.78
CA GLN A 901 17.56 26.14 -6.71
C GLN A 901 17.97 26.60 -8.12
N HIS A 902 19.09 26.08 -8.64
CA HIS A 902 19.70 26.48 -9.93
C HIS A 902 20.08 27.97 -10.03
N ARG A 903 20.23 28.66 -8.90
CA ARG A 903 20.73 30.03 -8.77
C ARG A 903 22.09 30.02 -8.07
N SER A 904 22.86 31.09 -8.24
CA SER A 904 24.15 31.24 -7.58
C SER A 904 24.50 32.69 -7.31
N GLU A 905 25.14 32.97 -6.18
CA GLU A 905 25.70 34.27 -5.84
C GLU A 905 27.12 34.15 -5.29
N VAL A 906 27.96 35.16 -5.53
CA VAL A 906 29.32 35.22 -4.98
C VAL A 906 29.37 36.14 -3.78
N ALA A 907 29.81 35.61 -2.64
CA ALA A 907 29.92 36.33 -1.38
C ALA A 907 31.38 36.57 -0.99
N VAL A 908 31.64 37.75 -0.41
CA VAL A 908 32.93 38.09 0.21
C VAL A 908 32.69 38.25 1.71
N VAL A 909 33.22 37.33 2.51
CA VAL A 909 33.11 37.33 3.97
C VAL A 909 34.38 37.98 4.53
N SER A 910 34.21 39.00 5.37
CA SER A 910 35.30 39.66 6.09
C SER A 910 35.37 39.16 7.53
N HIS A 911 36.56 39.18 8.13
CA HIS A 911 36.71 38.83 9.55
C HIS A 911 35.80 39.68 10.44
N GLY A 912 35.09 39.02 11.36
CA GLY A 912 34.24 39.68 12.36
C GLY A 912 32.97 40.34 11.81
N ARG A 913 32.64 40.15 10.53
CA ARG A 913 31.39 40.66 9.92
C ARG A 913 30.51 39.53 9.40
N GLU A 914 29.23 39.62 9.68
CA GLU A 914 28.21 38.80 9.04
C GLU A 914 27.93 39.32 7.62
N THR A 915 27.85 38.41 6.66
CA THR A 915 27.49 38.69 5.26
C THR A 915 26.21 37.93 4.94
N THR A 916 25.12 38.65 4.66
CA THR A 916 23.87 38.05 4.19
C THR A 916 23.91 37.90 2.67
N VAL A 917 23.60 36.71 2.18
CA VAL A 917 23.48 36.37 0.76
C VAL A 917 22.05 35.96 0.50
N ARG A 918 21.42 36.54 -0.52
CA ARG A 918 20.08 36.18 -0.99
C ARG A 918 20.17 35.73 -2.44
N LEU A 919 19.66 34.53 -2.73
CA LEU A 919 19.54 34.07 -4.12
C LEU A 919 18.27 34.66 -4.74
N HIS A 920 18.44 35.67 -5.59
CA HIS A 920 17.30 36.32 -6.24
C HIS A 920 16.49 35.33 -7.10
N GLY A 921 15.17 35.28 -6.84
CA GLY A 921 14.25 34.37 -7.53
C GLY A 921 14.24 32.93 -7.01
N ALA A 922 14.90 32.64 -5.88
CA ALA A 922 14.75 31.38 -5.16
C ALA A 922 13.52 31.43 -4.23
N THR A 923 12.84 30.29 -4.07
CA THR A 923 11.68 30.16 -3.17
C THR A 923 12.17 29.99 -1.72
N PRO A 924 11.65 30.75 -0.74
CA PRO A 924 12.14 30.71 0.64
C PRO A 924 11.53 29.54 1.43
N PHE A 925 11.76 28.30 0.99
CA PHE A 925 11.25 27.12 1.69
C PHE A 925 11.83 27.00 3.12
N PRO A 926 11.05 26.52 4.11
CA PRO A 926 9.63 26.20 4.02
C PRO A 926 8.73 27.45 3.99
N LEU A 927 7.60 27.38 3.29
CA LEU A 927 6.63 28.47 3.21
C LEU A 927 5.72 28.50 4.46
N ASP A 928 5.43 29.71 4.93
CA ASP A 928 4.53 29.98 6.07
C ASP A 928 3.09 30.21 5.60
N ASP A 929 2.50 29.17 5.00
CA ASP A 929 1.10 29.14 4.59
C ASP A 929 0.47 27.81 5.03
N LEU A 930 -0.49 27.90 5.94
CA LEU A 930 -1.17 26.75 6.53
C LEU A 930 -2.18 26.10 5.57
N ALA A 931 -2.68 26.85 4.59
CA ALA A 931 -3.66 26.37 3.60
C ALA A 931 -2.99 25.65 2.42
N LEU A 932 -1.71 25.91 2.17
CA LEU A 932 -0.98 25.36 1.03
C LEU A 932 -0.99 23.82 1.03
N GLY A 933 -1.50 23.24 -0.06
CA GLY A 933 -1.61 21.80 -0.27
C GLY A 933 -2.68 21.11 0.58
N ARG A 934 -3.53 21.87 1.28
CA ARG A 934 -4.55 21.29 2.16
C ARG A 934 -5.76 20.78 1.40
N THR A 935 -6.45 19.83 2.04
CA THR A 935 -7.74 19.36 1.58
C THR A 935 -8.77 20.47 1.64
N VAL A 936 -9.58 20.58 0.59
CA VAL A 936 -10.62 21.60 0.46
C VAL A 936 -11.96 21.00 0.10
N PHE A 937 -13.04 21.66 0.52
CA PHE A 937 -14.42 21.31 0.17
C PHE A 937 -15.07 22.45 -0.62
N PRO A 938 -16.01 22.16 -1.53
CA PRO A 938 -16.48 20.83 -1.93
C PRO A 938 -15.41 20.05 -2.74
N THR A 939 -15.39 18.72 -2.62
CA THR A 939 -14.45 17.82 -3.32
C THR A 939 -15.02 17.37 -4.67
N SER A 940 -15.80 16.29 -4.68
CA SER A 940 -16.50 15.75 -5.84
C SER A 940 -17.83 15.14 -5.39
N PRO A 941 -18.93 15.32 -6.15
CA PRO A 941 -19.05 16.18 -7.33
C PRO A 941 -19.02 17.67 -6.96
N LEU A 942 -18.63 18.52 -7.91
CA LEU A 942 -18.58 19.98 -7.71
C LEU A 942 -19.93 20.64 -8.03
N PRO A 943 -20.29 21.74 -7.35
CA PRO A 943 -21.45 22.55 -7.70
C PRO A 943 -21.39 23.07 -9.15
N ALA A 944 -22.55 23.25 -9.77
CA ALA A 944 -22.64 23.71 -11.15
C ALA A 944 -21.90 25.05 -11.35
N GLY A 945 -20.97 25.08 -12.30
CA GLY A 945 -20.17 26.27 -12.63
C GLY A 945 -18.95 26.49 -11.74
N MET A 946 -18.76 25.72 -10.67
CA MET A 946 -17.55 25.75 -9.85
C MET A 946 -16.40 24.98 -10.53
N SER A 947 -15.15 25.40 -10.37
CA SER A 947 -13.97 24.58 -10.69
C SER A 947 -13.34 24.01 -9.41
N ASP A 948 -12.36 23.11 -9.52
CA ASP A 948 -11.71 22.52 -8.34
C ASP A 948 -11.18 23.61 -7.38
N PRO A 949 -11.64 23.67 -6.11
CA PRO A 949 -11.15 24.62 -5.13
C PRO A 949 -9.68 24.45 -4.77
N ALA A 950 -9.09 23.27 -5.01
CA ALA A 950 -7.68 23.01 -4.70
C ALA A 950 -6.74 23.94 -5.47
N ALA A 951 -7.19 24.46 -6.63
CA ALA A 951 -6.47 25.44 -7.43
C ALA A 951 -6.27 26.82 -6.76
N ALA A 952 -6.91 27.08 -5.62
CA ALA A 952 -6.63 28.28 -4.83
C ALA A 952 -5.54 28.03 -3.76
N VAL A 953 -5.20 26.78 -3.48
CA VAL A 953 -4.30 26.40 -2.38
C VAL A 953 -3.15 25.50 -2.86
N ASP A 954 -2.92 25.38 -4.16
CA ASP A 954 -1.88 24.51 -4.75
C ASP A 954 -0.51 25.21 -4.90
N GLY A 955 -0.47 26.53 -4.72
CA GLY A 955 0.73 27.35 -4.88
C GLY A 955 1.13 27.61 -6.34
N ASP A 956 0.32 27.23 -7.33
CA ASP A 956 0.58 27.48 -8.75
C ASP A 956 -0.15 28.76 -9.20
N PRO A 957 0.55 29.85 -9.53
CA PRO A 957 -0.09 31.08 -9.99
C PRO A 957 -0.78 30.95 -11.36
N ALA A 958 -0.58 29.85 -12.08
CA ALA A 958 -1.23 29.58 -13.36
C ALA A 958 -2.60 28.89 -13.21
N THR A 959 -2.91 28.34 -12.04
CA THR A 959 -4.21 27.76 -11.73
C THR A 959 -5.08 28.78 -10.99
N ALA A 960 -6.40 28.58 -11.00
CA ALA A 960 -7.32 29.45 -10.27
C ALA A 960 -8.64 28.75 -10.01
N TRP A 961 -9.16 28.91 -8.79
CA TRP A 961 -10.51 28.50 -8.44
C TRP A 961 -11.54 29.47 -9.00
N ARG A 962 -12.53 28.93 -9.72
CA ARG A 962 -13.76 29.60 -10.12
C ARG A 962 -14.87 29.19 -9.14
N PRO A 963 -15.33 30.08 -8.25
CA PRO A 963 -16.28 29.72 -7.19
C PRO A 963 -17.67 29.33 -7.68
N GLY A 964 -18.12 29.89 -8.81
CA GLY A 964 -19.51 29.73 -9.27
C GLY A 964 -20.51 30.57 -8.44
N PRO A 965 -21.82 30.40 -8.66
CA PRO A 965 -22.86 31.10 -7.89
C PRO A 965 -22.83 30.70 -6.42
N ASP A 966 -22.81 31.68 -5.51
CA ASP A 966 -22.75 31.49 -4.05
C ASP A 966 -21.58 30.60 -3.60
N GLY A 967 -20.48 30.62 -4.35
CA GLY A 967 -19.33 29.74 -4.18
C GLY A 967 -18.75 29.80 -2.77
N ARG A 968 -18.68 28.65 -2.13
CA ARG A 968 -18.09 28.44 -0.80
C ARG A 968 -16.95 27.45 -0.93
N MET A 969 -15.82 27.76 -0.29
CA MET A 969 -14.71 26.84 -0.12
C MET A 969 -14.37 26.70 1.36
N VAL A 970 -14.11 25.48 1.81
CA VAL A 970 -13.58 25.18 3.15
C VAL A 970 -12.18 24.62 2.98
N VAL A 971 -11.22 25.03 3.82
CA VAL A 971 -9.88 24.45 3.94
C VAL A 971 -9.77 23.70 5.26
N ASP A 972 -9.41 22.41 5.25
CA ASP A 972 -9.03 21.65 6.44
C ASP A 972 -7.53 21.81 6.71
N LEU A 973 -7.16 22.55 7.75
CA LEU A 973 -5.76 22.75 8.15
C LEU A 973 -5.12 21.49 8.75
N GLY A 974 -5.89 20.42 8.93
CA GLY A 974 -5.49 19.10 9.45
C GLY A 974 -5.43 19.02 10.98
N ALA A 975 -5.31 20.16 11.65
CA ALA A 975 -5.35 20.27 13.11
C ALA A 975 -5.84 21.66 13.51
N ARG A 976 -6.20 21.83 14.79
CA ARG A 976 -6.51 23.15 15.35
C ARG A 976 -5.22 23.98 15.47
N LEU A 977 -5.11 25.04 14.67
CA LEU A 977 -3.94 25.91 14.60
C LEU A 977 -4.33 27.37 14.89
N GLN A 978 -3.35 28.17 15.30
CA GLN A 978 -3.51 29.63 15.36
C GLN A 978 -3.63 30.20 13.94
N VAL A 979 -4.58 31.10 13.75
CA VAL A 979 -4.87 31.80 12.49
C VAL A 979 -4.77 33.30 12.75
N GLY A 980 -3.69 33.89 12.24
CA GLY A 980 -3.38 35.32 12.32
C GLY A 980 -3.87 36.12 11.11
N SER A 981 -3.97 35.51 9.93
CA SER A 981 -4.56 36.18 8.76
C SER A 981 -5.12 35.20 7.73
N VAL A 982 -6.07 35.69 6.94
CA VAL A 982 -6.56 35.06 5.71
C VAL A 982 -6.31 36.03 4.55
N GLU A 983 -5.49 35.61 3.59
CA GLU A 983 -5.07 36.38 2.42
C GLU A 983 -5.67 35.79 1.15
N VAL A 984 -6.20 36.63 0.25
CA VAL A 984 -6.82 36.21 -1.01
C VAL A 984 -6.32 37.04 -2.18
N ASP A 985 -5.90 36.36 -3.24
CA ASP A 985 -5.55 36.99 -4.52
C ASP A 985 -6.60 36.69 -5.59
N TRP A 986 -7.14 37.77 -6.17
CA TRP A 986 -8.12 37.72 -7.24
C TRP A 986 -7.50 38.01 -8.61
N THR A 987 -8.09 37.42 -9.66
CA THR A 987 -7.75 37.77 -11.06
C THR A 987 -8.13 39.22 -11.43
N VAL A 988 -9.12 39.80 -10.75
CA VAL A 988 -9.67 41.13 -11.04
C VAL A 988 -9.74 41.99 -9.79
N ALA A 989 -9.47 43.30 -9.94
CA ALA A 989 -9.44 44.22 -8.79
C ALA A 989 -10.84 44.57 -8.24
N SER A 990 -11.87 44.43 -9.08
CA SER A 990 -13.29 44.68 -8.74
C SER A 990 -14.02 43.42 -8.27
N ALA A 991 -13.30 42.48 -7.66
CA ALA A 991 -13.87 41.23 -7.14
C ALA A 991 -14.87 41.50 -5.98
N PRO A 992 -15.88 40.63 -5.79
CA PRO A 992 -16.82 40.69 -4.68
C PRO A 992 -16.12 40.58 -3.31
N ALA A 993 -16.86 40.89 -2.24
CA ALA A 993 -16.40 40.65 -0.88
C ALA A 993 -16.49 39.15 -0.54
N LEU A 994 -15.69 38.70 0.44
CA LEU A 994 -15.75 37.36 0.99
C LEU A 994 -16.17 37.43 2.45
N ALA A 995 -17.08 36.56 2.88
CA ALA A 995 -17.23 36.23 4.29
C ALA A 995 -16.19 35.16 4.66
N VAL A 996 -15.57 35.32 5.83
CA VAL A 996 -14.66 34.32 6.40
C VAL A 996 -15.30 33.73 7.65
N GLU A 997 -15.32 32.42 7.72
CA GLU A 997 -15.80 31.65 8.86
C GLU A 997 -14.72 30.68 9.31
N VAL A 998 -14.77 30.28 10.58
CA VAL A 998 -13.87 29.27 11.13
C VAL A 998 -14.64 28.22 11.91
N SER A 999 -14.08 27.01 11.99
CA SER A 999 -14.66 25.90 12.74
C SER A 999 -13.57 24.99 13.33
N ASP A 1000 -13.89 24.31 14.43
CA ASP A 1000 -13.03 23.29 15.03
C ASP A 1000 -13.38 21.86 14.52
N ASP A 1001 -14.61 21.63 14.07
CA ASP A 1001 -15.14 20.32 13.66
C ASP A 1001 -15.57 20.23 12.19
N GLY A 1002 -15.65 21.37 11.48
CA GLY A 1002 -16.03 21.45 10.08
C GLY A 1002 -17.53 21.33 9.83
N VAL A 1003 -18.33 21.34 10.91
CA VAL A 1003 -19.81 21.28 10.86
C VAL A 1003 -20.38 22.59 11.37
N ASP A 1004 -19.94 23.03 12.55
CA ASP A 1004 -20.41 24.26 13.19
C ASP A 1004 -19.45 25.41 12.91
N TYR A 1005 -19.90 26.38 12.11
CA TYR A 1005 -19.10 27.54 11.71
C TYR A 1005 -19.47 28.80 12.50
N ARG A 1006 -18.43 29.56 12.87
CA ARG A 1006 -18.56 30.90 13.47
C ARG A 1006 -17.97 31.94 12.51
N SER A 1007 -18.64 33.08 12.38
CA SER A 1007 -18.12 34.19 11.57
C SER A 1007 -16.83 34.74 12.18
N ALA A 1008 -15.80 34.93 11.34
CA ALA A 1008 -14.51 35.49 11.72
C ALA A 1008 -14.29 36.91 11.15
N GLY A 1009 -15.04 37.30 10.11
CA GLY A 1009 -14.99 38.63 9.54
C GLY A 1009 -15.30 38.63 8.04
N ARG A 1010 -14.88 39.70 7.36
CA ARG A 1010 -15.05 39.86 5.91
C ARG A 1010 -13.77 40.39 5.27
N VAL A 1011 -13.44 39.88 4.09
CA VAL A 1011 -12.40 40.43 3.22
C VAL A 1011 -13.09 41.36 2.22
N ASP A 1012 -12.92 42.68 2.38
CA ASP A 1012 -13.50 43.71 1.53
C ASP A 1012 -12.42 44.64 0.90
N GLY A 1013 -12.86 45.72 0.23
CA GLY A 1013 -11.95 46.71 -0.37
C GLY A 1013 -11.78 46.64 -1.89
N ARG A 1014 -10.81 47.41 -2.41
CA ARG A 1014 -10.45 47.49 -3.84
C ARG A 1014 -9.03 46.97 -4.03
N GLY A 1015 -8.80 46.19 -5.09
CA GLY A 1015 -7.50 45.56 -5.33
C GLY A 1015 -7.64 44.05 -5.56
N ARG A 1016 -6.60 43.46 -6.12
CA ARG A 1016 -6.51 42.01 -6.36
C ARG A 1016 -6.15 41.25 -5.10
N ASP A 1017 -5.19 41.76 -4.35
CA ASP A 1017 -4.68 41.15 -3.12
C ASP A 1017 -5.43 41.77 -1.94
N ARG A 1018 -6.01 40.93 -1.09
CA ARG A 1018 -6.82 41.37 0.04
C ARG A 1018 -6.54 40.49 1.26
N GLU A 1019 -6.66 41.07 2.44
CA GLU A 1019 -6.31 40.42 3.70
C GLU A 1019 -7.37 40.70 4.76
N LEU A 1020 -7.62 39.70 5.61
CA LEU A 1020 -8.31 39.83 6.89
C LEU A 1020 -7.37 39.35 7.99
N THR A 1021 -6.97 40.24 8.89
CA THR A 1021 -6.24 39.87 10.11
C THR A 1021 -7.20 39.30 11.15
N LEU A 1022 -6.78 38.24 11.82
CA LEU A 1022 -7.53 37.47 12.80
C LEU A 1022 -6.67 37.24 14.05
N ASP A 1023 -7.33 36.93 15.17
CA ASP A 1023 -6.68 36.39 16.36
C ASP A 1023 -7.57 35.27 16.90
N THR A 1024 -7.52 34.15 16.20
CA THR A 1024 -8.34 32.99 16.53
C THR A 1024 -7.58 31.70 16.28
N SER A 1025 -8.15 30.59 16.75
CA SER A 1025 -7.66 29.26 16.44
C SER A 1025 -8.80 28.38 15.95
N ALA A 1026 -8.51 27.58 14.93
CA ALA A 1026 -9.47 26.75 14.24
C ALA A 1026 -8.75 25.64 13.48
N ARG A 1027 -9.51 24.60 13.12
CA ARG A 1027 -9.06 23.57 12.18
C ARG A 1027 -9.52 23.85 10.75
N TYR A 1028 -10.74 24.36 10.61
CA TYR A 1028 -11.34 24.65 9.32
C TYR A 1028 -11.48 26.16 9.13
N VAL A 1029 -11.12 26.63 7.93
CA VAL A 1029 -11.33 28.02 7.49
C VAL A 1029 -12.20 27.99 6.24
N ALA A 1030 -13.35 28.66 6.27
CA ALA A 1030 -14.24 28.75 5.12
C ALA A 1030 -14.26 30.17 4.56
N VAL A 1031 -14.30 30.26 3.25
CA VAL A 1031 -14.53 31.51 2.51
C VAL A 1031 -15.78 31.37 1.64
N GLN A 1032 -16.67 32.35 1.73
CA GLN A 1032 -17.89 32.41 0.92
C GLN A 1032 -17.94 33.71 0.12
N VAL A 1033 -18.16 33.59 -1.18
CA VAL A 1033 -18.27 34.74 -2.10
C VAL A 1033 -19.66 35.36 -2.01
N ASP A 1034 -19.70 36.68 -1.76
CA ASP A 1034 -20.95 37.42 -1.70
C ASP A 1034 -21.32 38.04 -3.07
N GLY A 1035 -22.49 37.68 -3.59
CA GLY A 1035 -23.11 38.36 -4.73
C GLY A 1035 -22.74 37.81 -6.11
N ARG A 1036 -23.24 38.47 -7.17
CA ARG A 1036 -23.07 38.00 -8.55
C ARG A 1036 -21.64 38.18 -9.05
N MET A 1037 -20.99 37.08 -9.40
CA MET A 1037 -19.65 37.07 -10.00
C MET A 1037 -19.71 37.33 -11.51
N SER A 1038 -18.71 38.03 -12.05
CA SER A 1038 -18.46 38.03 -13.49
C SER A 1038 -17.79 36.72 -13.90
N ALA A 1039 -17.90 36.34 -15.18
CA ALA A 1039 -17.32 35.07 -15.69
C ALA A 1039 -15.79 34.96 -15.50
N ASP A 1040 -15.10 36.10 -15.40
CA ASP A 1040 -13.64 36.18 -15.29
C ASP A 1040 -13.12 36.26 -13.84
N THR A 1041 -14.02 36.35 -12.86
CA THR A 1041 -13.65 36.50 -11.45
C THR A 1041 -13.24 35.14 -10.86
N ARG A 1042 -11.96 34.99 -10.52
CA ARG A 1042 -11.37 33.76 -9.97
C ARG A 1042 -10.39 34.08 -8.84
N ILE A 1043 -10.17 33.11 -7.95
CA ILE A 1043 -9.18 33.19 -6.88
C ILE A 1043 -7.96 32.38 -7.30
N THR A 1044 -6.81 33.02 -7.42
CA THR A 1044 -5.52 32.36 -7.75
C THR A 1044 -4.77 31.91 -6.51
N ARG A 1045 -5.09 32.49 -5.35
CA ARG A 1045 -4.47 32.10 -4.07
C ARG A 1045 -5.41 32.40 -2.90
N LEU A 1046 -5.55 31.44 -2.00
CA LEU A 1046 -6.03 31.60 -0.64
C LEU A 1046 -4.93 31.13 0.31
N SER A 1047 -4.41 32.02 1.15
CA SER A 1047 -3.40 31.69 2.16
C SER A 1047 -3.95 31.93 3.56
N VAL A 1048 -3.53 31.08 4.50
CA VAL A 1048 -3.84 31.18 5.92
C VAL A 1048 -2.53 31.22 6.69
N ARG A 1049 -2.29 32.28 7.47
CA ARG A 1049 -1.03 32.44 8.22
C ARG A 1049 -1.25 32.46 9.72
N ARG A 1050 -0.16 32.26 10.47
CA ARG A 1050 -0.15 32.27 11.94
C ARG A 1050 -0.11 33.65 12.55
#